data_AF-Q5JEQ9-F1
#
_entry.id   AF-Q5JEQ9-F1
#
_cell.length_a   1.000
_cell.length_b   1.000
_cell.length_c   1.000
_cell.angle_alpha   90.00
_cell.angle_beta   90.00
_cell.angle_gamma   90.00
#
_symmetry.space_group_name_H-M   'P 1'
#
loop_
_entity.id
_entity.type
_entity.pdbx_description
1 polymer ?
#
loop_
_entity_poly.entity_id
_entity_poly.type
_entity_poly.pdbx_seq_one_letter_code
_entity_poly.pdbx_strand_id
1 'polypeptide(L)'
;MVDDLPSKDLHYLITRVINPILNSIIATLHSGPIVHYKDGTLDVTEYPIPKLMAKFLADWRDELWYRYSRKNLGDVSEDILHEYIETINYVYRRLHSVDEKTAKQVGRDLILLGQKIEEYLTGKVEVFSDFVFEVEKIRKGQPTKAVREPADRNHQGRVETADVREKKEINRSSGKKAKDFGVCPRCAAYDGDRSEKKLYQCPHCGEWFCEKHVKPALVLTFDRYQELWRKHPELRAFLEEEWHREDGHPCYPYTKKFWEGYENKRESLYGARRTSTRTEKRFIPQREPVRVPSSSGTWKPKERTRYEDVIINVKNRFKDRGSIYVTPREIRIETSRIKKVLPRSPSIRFEIRDGKRWVIIPESVYSMAYTPERKHEGRKHGKYALIGIALLILLLAGYLYSRGSFDNLGVPFLGNSSGSSQGASTHTPEYSGTQTIDKTNTAPIYSTSTPTHTSEQAPLITPESPCSNSYWRYIFQDALKCALTEEELSKISNLASQLKGESLQESAWNTLEWLHENIEYNYSKASLPAPVIWTSNGRISRVDAAPGVEIQTPYETIRRGAGVCRDYAILTAALLLEMNYSPVYVFSIEFENSPIGHAAVAIKINGEYFILDQHPPVMDLGTYYTDLAVYRQETLGERLFISNATVYEISRDKNGAIVREIGILSAEDFKQKDHVFSPTDLIRISTDLRKILEDRYPHLISDKNIANLEEKSYLPPGYSDGRIWRLNFPHYADYYNPVFHEQFVEYMLMALTNDENVKSDLKKFNRFWIKVEHEGDSLKVTLNLAKK
;
A
#
# COMPACT_ATOMS: atom_id res chain seq x y z
N MET A 1 -28.83 30.76 35.33
CA MET A 1 -29.10 30.59 33.89
C MET A 1 -27.76 30.34 33.26
N VAL A 2 -27.44 29.07 32.98
CA VAL A 2 -26.27 28.73 32.17
C VAL A 2 -26.74 28.93 30.74
N ASP A 3 -26.20 29.94 30.06
CA ASP A 3 -26.55 30.21 28.67
C ASP A 3 -26.16 28.99 27.82
N ASP A 4 -27.15 28.36 27.18
CA ASP A 4 -26.94 27.30 26.19
C ASP A 4 -26.08 27.87 25.06
N LEU A 5 -24.79 27.56 25.07
CA LEU A 5 -23.88 27.88 23.97
C LEU A 5 -24.45 27.23 22.70
N PRO A 6 -24.58 27.97 21.58
CA PRO A 6 -25.12 27.43 20.35
C PRO A 6 -24.30 26.21 19.92
N SER A 7 -25.00 25.11 19.63
CA SER A 7 -24.38 23.84 19.22
C SER A 7 -23.43 24.09 18.05
N LYS A 8 -22.16 23.71 18.21
CA LYS A 8 -21.14 23.83 17.17
C LYS A 8 -21.56 22.99 15.97
N ASP A 9 -21.39 23.56 14.78
CA ASP A 9 -21.87 22.99 13.52
C ASP A 9 -20.69 22.68 12.59
N LEU A 10 -20.59 21.44 12.11
CA LEU A 10 -19.53 21.00 11.20
C LEU A 10 -19.57 21.79 9.89
N HIS A 11 -20.77 22.12 9.40
CA HIS A 11 -20.88 22.92 8.18
C HIS A 11 -20.26 24.30 8.38
N TYR A 12 -20.53 24.95 9.52
CA TYR A 12 -19.88 26.20 9.90
C TYR A 12 -18.36 26.06 10.03
N LEU A 13 -17.87 25.04 10.74
CA LEU A 13 -16.42 24.77 10.87
C LEU A 13 -15.74 24.72 9.50
N ILE A 14 -16.25 23.89 8.58
CA ILE A 14 -15.64 23.73 7.26
C ILE A 14 -15.75 25.03 6.45
N THR A 15 -16.95 25.61 6.36
CA THR A 15 -17.18 26.72 5.42
C THR A 15 -16.66 28.07 5.91
N ARG A 16 -16.64 28.32 7.22
CA ARG A 16 -16.30 29.63 7.81
C ARG A 16 -14.94 29.66 8.47
N VAL A 17 -14.46 28.54 8.96
CA VAL A 17 -13.18 28.46 9.68
C VAL A 17 -12.11 27.88 8.74
N ILE A 18 -12.37 26.72 8.13
CA ILE A 18 -11.37 26.00 7.32
C ILE A 18 -11.19 26.63 5.94
N ASN A 19 -12.25 26.72 5.15
CA ASN A 19 -12.18 27.11 3.74
C ASN A 19 -11.47 28.44 3.47
N PRO A 20 -11.71 29.53 4.22
CA PRO A 20 -11.09 30.82 3.92
C PRO A 20 -9.56 30.77 3.97
N ILE A 21 -8.98 30.04 4.92
CA ILE A 21 -7.53 29.95 5.10
C ILE A 21 -6.97 28.84 4.22
N LEU A 22 -7.61 27.66 4.22
CA LEU A 22 -7.14 26.51 3.46
C LEU A 22 -7.10 26.77 1.95
N ASN A 23 -8.08 27.49 1.39
CA ASN A 23 -8.07 27.84 -0.03
C ASN A 23 -6.90 28.76 -0.40
N SER A 24 -6.49 29.65 0.49
CA SER A 24 -5.30 30.50 0.30
C SER A 24 -4.01 29.66 0.30
N ILE A 25 -3.93 28.67 1.19
CA ILE A 25 -2.81 27.71 1.25
C ILE A 25 -2.75 26.88 -0.03
N ILE A 26 -3.88 26.31 -0.46
CA ILE A 26 -4.00 25.53 -1.69
C ILE A 26 -3.62 26.37 -2.91
N ALA A 27 -4.06 27.63 -2.98
CA ALA A 27 -3.68 28.54 -4.05
C ALA A 27 -2.16 28.80 -4.09
N THR A 28 -1.53 28.99 -2.92
CA THR A 28 -0.07 29.13 -2.79
C THR A 28 0.66 27.88 -3.30
N LEU A 29 0.14 26.70 -2.99
CA LEU A 29 0.73 25.42 -3.38
C LEU A 29 0.52 25.06 -4.86
N HIS A 30 -0.47 25.66 -5.52
CA HIS A 30 -0.72 25.47 -6.95
C HIS A 30 0.23 26.24 -7.88
N SER A 31 1.13 27.07 -7.34
CA SER A 31 2.12 27.78 -8.15
C SER A 31 3.26 26.85 -8.56
N GLY A 32 3.13 26.20 -9.72
CA GLY A 32 4.21 25.42 -10.33
C GLY A 32 3.82 24.96 -11.73
N PRO A 33 4.74 25.01 -12.71
CA PRO A 33 4.46 24.46 -14.03
C PRO A 33 4.23 22.96 -13.91
N ILE A 34 3.14 22.47 -14.49
CA ILE A 34 2.98 21.03 -14.73
C ILE A 34 3.94 20.67 -15.86
N VAL A 35 4.83 19.72 -15.62
CA VAL A 35 5.77 19.29 -16.65
C VAL A 35 5.12 18.15 -17.40
N HIS A 36 4.85 18.37 -18.68
CA HIS A 36 4.47 17.32 -19.62
C HIS A 36 5.70 16.95 -20.42
N TYR A 37 6.12 15.69 -20.35
CA TYR A 37 7.22 15.20 -21.16
C TYR A 37 6.95 13.77 -21.63
N LYS A 38 7.70 13.35 -22.65
CA LYS A 38 7.69 11.97 -23.11
C LYS A 38 8.88 11.24 -22.52
N ASP A 39 8.62 10.21 -21.73
CA ASP A 39 9.63 9.22 -21.36
C ASP A 39 9.48 8.00 -22.27
N GLY A 40 10.33 7.93 -23.29
CA GLY A 40 10.19 6.97 -24.39
C GLY A 40 8.87 7.18 -25.16
N THR A 41 7.92 6.26 -25.01
CA THR A 41 6.59 6.33 -25.63
C THR A 41 5.47 6.74 -24.66
N LEU A 42 5.79 6.99 -23.38
CA LEU A 42 4.81 7.36 -22.36
C LEU A 42 4.71 8.89 -22.27
N ASP A 43 3.50 9.41 -22.37
CA ASP A 43 3.21 10.79 -22.00
C ASP A 43 3.14 10.87 -20.48
N VAL A 44 4.18 11.41 -19.86
CA VAL A 44 4.29 11.60 -18.40
C VAL A 44 3.84 13.01 -18.06
N THR A 45 2.91 13.10 -17.11
CA THR A 45 2.52 14.35 -16.48
C THR A 45 3.04 14.35 -15.05
N GLU A 46 4.09 15.11 -14.81
CA GLU A 46 4.69 15.22 -13.49
C GLU A 46 4.09 16.41 -12.74
N TYR A 47 3.53 16.12 -11.56
CA TYR A 47 3.01 17.12 -10.66
C TYR A 47 4.09 17.51 -9.64
N PRO A 48 4.40 18.80 -9.50
CA PRO A 48 5.35 19.23 -8.47
C PRO A 48 4.78 18.91 -7.07
N ILE A 49 5.64 18.53 -6.13
CA ILE A 49 5.24 18.17 -4.75
C ILE A 49 4.29 19.19 -4.12
N PRO A 50 4.49 20.52 -4.23
CA PRO A 50 3.52 21.50 -3.76
C PRO A 50 2.09 21.26 -4.28
N LYS A 51 1.93 20.95 -5.57
CA LYS A 51 0.63 20.69 -6.16
C LYS A 51 -0.01 19.38 -5.66
N LEU A 52 0.79 18.36 -5.39
CA LEU A 52 0.31 17.14 -4.74
C LEU A 52 -0.18 17.42 -3.30
N MET A 53 0.56 18.26 -2.55
CA MET A 53 0.14 18.68 -1.21
C MET A 53 -1.12 19.55 -1.23
N ALA A 54 -1.30 20.38 -2.26
CA ALA A 54 -2.52 21.15 -2.47
C ALA A 54 -3.74 20.23 -2.61
N LYS A 55 -3.60 19.18 -3.43
CA LYS A 55 -4.64 18.16 -3.59
C LYS A 55 -4.90 17.41 -2.29
N PHE A 56 -3.86 16.94 -1.61
CA PHE A 56 -3.97 16.25 -0.34
C PHE A 56 -4.74 17.05 0.72
N LEU A 57 -4.46 18.35 0.84
CA LEU A 57 -5.18 19.26 1.74
C LEU A 57 -6.66 19.45 1.35
N ALA A 58 -6.96 19.48 0.05
CA ALA A 58 -8.34 19.56 -0.44
C ALA A 58 -9.12 18.28 -0.14
N ASP A 59 -8.48 17.11 -0.36
CA ASP A 59 -9.06 15.80 -0.09
C ASP A 59 -9.33 15.64 1.42
N TRP A 60 -8.36 16.00 2.29
CA TRP A 60 -8.54 16.01 3.76
C TRP A 60 -9.75 16.84 4.20
N ARG A 61 -9.91 18.06 3.67
CA ARG A 61 -11.08 18.91 3.99
C ARG A 61 -12.39 18.21 3.63
N ASP A 62 -12.44 17.55 2.47
CA ASP A 62 -13.66 16.89 2.01
C ASP A 62 -13.97 15.65 2.86
N GLU A 63 -12.93 14.92 3.29
CA GLU A 63 -13.06 13.77 4.20
C GLU A 63 -13.62 14.15 5.58
N LEU A 64 -13.28 15.33 6.12
CA LEU A 64 -13.87 15.80 7.38
C LEU A 64 -15.40 15.78 7.34
N TRP A 65 -16.00 16.20 6.22
CA TRP A 65 -17.45 16.18 6.08
C TRP A 65 -17.99 14.75 6.12
N TYR A 66 -17.38 13.83 5.37
CA TYR A 66 -17.84 12.45 5.31
C TYR A 66 -17.71 11.74 6.65
N ARG A 67 -16.60 11.93 7.38
CA ARG A 67 -16.37 11.28 8.68
C ARG A 67 -17.24 11.84 9.80
N TYR A 68 -17.43 13.16 9.85
CA TYR A 68 -17.97 13.81 11.04
C TYR A 68 -19.39 14.38 10.88
N SER A 69 -19.99 14.38 9.67
CA SER A 69 -21.32 15.01 9.42
C SER A 69 -22.49 14.46 10.23
N ARG A 70 -22.35 13.27 10.83
CA ARG A 70 -23.36 12.64 11.69
C ARG A 70 -22.98 12.62 13.17
N LYS A 71 -21.85 13.23 13.54
CA LYS A 71 -21.32 13.22 14.90
C LYS A 71 -21.50 14.59 15.54
N ASN A 72 -21.67 14.63 16.85
CA ASN A 72 -21.66 15.88 17.60
C ASN A 72 -20.21 16.38 17.69
N LEU A 73 -19.94 17.62 17.26
CA LEU A 73 -18.59 18.19 17.25
C LEU A 73 -17.92 18.25 18.61
N GLY A 74 -18.69 18.36 19.70
CA GLY A 74 -18.13 18.33 21.05
C GLY A 74 -17.48 16.99 21.38
N ASP A 75 -18.01 15.89 20.85
CA ASP A 75 -17.55 14.53 21.15
C ASP A 75 -16.36 14.12 20.27
N VAL A 76 -16.09 14.87 19.18
CA VAL A 76 -15.05 14.55 18.18
C VAL A 76 -14.06 15.69 17.98
N SER A 77 -14.05 16.69 18.87
CA SER A 77 -13.15 17.83 18.73
C SER A 77 -11.69 17.41 18.80
N GLU A 78 -11.35 16.46 19.68
CA GLU A 78 -9.99 15.94 19.83
C GLU A 78 -9.57 15.14 18.59
N ASP A 79 -10.45 14.28 18.07
CA ASP A 79 -10.22 13.51 16.83
C ASP A 79 -9.90 14.45 15.65
N ILE A 80 -10.69 15.51 15.46
CA ILE A 80 -10.49 16.48 14.37
C ILE A 80 -9.16 17.23 14.53
N LEU A 81 -8.82 17.64 15.76
CA LEU A 81 -7.56 18.35 16.03
C LEU A 81 -6.36 17.44 15.81
N HIS A 82 -6.42 16.20 16.27
CA HIS A 82 -5.38 15.20 16.08
C HIS A 82 -5.16 14.91 14.58
N GLU A 83 -6.23 14.62 13.85
CA GLU A 83 -6.19 14.37 12.40
C GLU A 83 -5.60 15.58 11.64
N TYR A 84 -5.93 16.80 12.06
CA TYR A 84 -5.37 18.01 11.47
C TYR A 84 -3.86 18.13 11.75
N ILE A 85 -3.40 17.84 12.97
CA ILE A 85 -1.97 17.88 13.34
C ILE A 85 -1.15 16.91 12.48
N GLU A 86 -1.63 15.68 12.29
CA GLU A 86 -0.98 14.68 11.44
C GLU A 86 -0.89 15.17 9.99
N THR A 87 -2.02 15.68 9.47
CA THR A 87 -2.14 16.22 8.11
C THR A 87 -1.11 17.33 7.86
N ILE A 88 -1.00 18.32 8.76
CA ILE A 88 -0.09 19.44 8.55
C ILE A 88 1.38 19.07 8.75
N ASN A 89 1.69 18.12 9.64
CA ASN A 89 3.06 17.62 9.80
C ASN A 89 3.53 16.88 8.55
N TYR A 90 2.66 16.05 7.95
CA TYR A 90 2.93 15.38 6.68
C TYR A 90 3.19 16.39 5.56
N VAL A 91 2.30 17.37 5.38
CA VAL A 91 2.43 18.41 4.36
C VAL A 91 3.71 19.21 4.55
N TYR A 92 3.98 19.69 5.77
CA TYR A 92 5.19 20.47 6.07
C TYR A 92 6.45 19.67 5.78
N ARG A 93 6.52 18.39 6.20
CA ARG A 93 7.67 17.50 5.98
C ARG A 93 7.95 17.32 4.49
N ARG A 94 6.91 17.08 3.68
CA ARG A 94 7.03 16.91 2.22
C ARG A 94 7.46 18.20 1.54
N LEU A 95 6.86 19.34 1.88
CA LEU A 95 7.27 20.63 1.32
C LEU A 95 8.69 21.00 1.71
N HIS A 96 9.07 20.80 2.98
CA HIS A 96 10.40 21.15 3.48
C HIS A 96 11.51 20.35 2.78
N SER A 97 11.21 19.15 2.29
CA SER A 97 12.17 18.33 1.52
C SER A 97 12.49 18.88 0.13
N VAL A 98 11.61 19.69 -0.46
CA VAL A 98 11.77 20.24 -1.82
C VAL A 98 11.99 21.74 -1.86
N ASP A 99 11.34 22.49 -0.97
CA ASP A 99 11.37 23.94 -0.92
C ASP A 99 11.11 24.41 0.52
N GLU A 100 12.20 24.59 1.27
CA GLU A 100 12.18 25.07 2.65
C GLU A 100 11.48 26.43 2.80
N LYS A 101 11.54 27.30 1.77
CA LYS A 101 10.93 28.64 1.84
C LYS A 101 9.41 28.53 1.72
N THR A 102 8.92 27.77 0.74
CA THR A 102 7.49 27.50 0.58
C THR A 102 6.95 26.74 1.79
N ALA A 103 7.69 25.76 2.30
CA ALA A 103 7.32 25.03 3.51
C ALA A 103 7.13 25.96 4.71
N LYS A 104 8.08 26.87 4.98
CA LYS A 104 7.95 27.84 6.08
C LYS A 104 6.79 28.80 5.91
N GLN A 105 6.51 29.24 4.68
CA GLN A 105 5.36 30.11 4.40
C GLN A 105 4.05 29.37 4.68
N VAL A 106 3.85 28.23 4.01
CA VAL A 106 2.65 27.40 4.14
C VAL A 106 2.48 26.89 5.57
N GLY A 107 3.58 26.53 6.25
CA GLY A 107 3.57 26.07 7.63
C GLY A 107 3.00 27.11 8.60
N ARG A 108 3.30 28.39 8.42
CA ARG A 108 2.70 29.46 9.26
C ARG A 108 1.20 29.57 9.05
N ASP A 109 0.74 29.47 7.81
CA ASP A 109 -0.69 29.55 7.47
C ASP A 109 -1.45 28.32 7.98
N LEU A 110 -0.83 27.13 7.94
CA LEU A 110 -1.36 25.90 8.52
C LEU A 110 -1.45 25.98 10.05
N ILE A 111 -0.47 26.56 10.74
CA ILE A 111 -0.57 26.80 12.18
C ILE A 111 -1.72 27.76 12.49
N LEU A 112 -1.84 28.86 11.74
CA LEU A 112 -2.94 29.82 11.91
C LEU A 112 -4.31 29.17 11.71
N LEU A 113 -4.46 28.31 10.70
CA LEU A 113 -5.67 27.52 10.50
C LEU A 113 -5.94 26.59 11.69
N GLY A 114 -4.92 25.94 12.24
CA GLY A 114 -5.03 25.11 13.43
C GLY A 114 -5.55 25.87 14.65
N GLN A 115 -5.00 27.07 14.90
CA GLN A 115 -5.49 27.96 15.96
C GLN A 115 -6.98 28.28 15.78
N LYS A 116 -7.43 28.52 14.55
CA LYS A 116 -8.83 28.85 14.27
C LYS A 116 -9.76 27.65 14.41
N ILE A 117 -9.33 26.46 14.00
CA ILE A 117 -10.05 25.21 14.22
C ILE A 117 -10.18 24.93 15.72
N GLU A 118 -9.08 25.05 16.47
CA GLU A 118 -9.04 24.83 17.91
C GLU A 118 -9.90 25.81 18.69
N GLU A 119 -9.82 27.11 18.36
CA GLU A 119 -10.65 28.17 18.95
C GLU A 119 -12.14 27.87 18.72
N TYR A 120 -12.51 27.42 17.52
CA TYR A 120 -13.88 27.03 17.23
C TYR A 120 -14.32 25.80 18.02
N LEU A 121 -13.50 24.73 18.01
CA LEU A 121 -13.84 23.43 18.60
C LEU A 121 -13.80 23.42 20.12
N THR A 122 -12.92 24.19 20.74
CA THR A 122 -12.70 24.17 22.20
C THR A 122 -13.05 25.49 22.90
N GLY A 123 -13.14 26.60 22.15
CA GLY A 123 -13.32 27.96 22.70
C GLY A 123 -12.02 28.63 23.15
N LYS A 124 -10.87 27.97 23.00
CA LYS A 124 -9.53 28.47 23.35
C LYS A 124 -8.48 27.92 22.39
N VAL A 125 -7.25 28.44 22.46
CA VAL A 125 -6.11 27.96 21.68
C VAL A 125 -5.01 27.55 22.64
N GLU A 126 -4.76 26.25 22.77
CA GLU A 126 -3.75 25.67 23.67
C GLU A 126 -2.71 24.85 22.89
N VAL A 127 -3.15 23.99 21.97
CA VAL A 127 -2.30 23.11 21.18
C VAL A 127 -1.53 23.91 20.13
N PHE A 128 -2.21 24.85 19.46
CA PHE A 128 -1.61 25.61 18.35
C PHE A 128 -0.95 26.93 18.73
N SER A 129 -0.92 27.31 20.01
CA SER A 129 -0.23 28.53 20.46
C SER A 129 1.29 28.40 20.34
N ASP A 130 1.82 27.25 20.71
CA ASP A 130 3.26 26.95 20.75
C ASP A 130 3.64 25.78 19.82
N PHE A 131 2.80 25.52 18.82
CA PHE A 131 3.01 24.41 17.90
C PHE A 131 4.29 24.60 17.08
N VAL A 132 5.11 23.55 17.06
CA VAL A 132 6.33 23.47 16.25
C VAL A 132 6.30 22.16 15.47
N PHE A 133 6.50 22.25 14.15
CA PHE A 133 6.58 21.08 13.28
C PHE A 133 7.70 20.13 13.73
N GLU A 134 7.48 18.82 13.62
CA GLU A 134 8.42 17.79 14.07
C GLU A 134 9.81 17.93 13.43
N VAL A 135 9.85 18.23 12.13
CA VAL A 135 11.10 18.45 11.38
C VAL A 135 11.94 19.57 12.01
N GLU A 136 11.30 20.61 12.54
CA GLU A 136 12.00 21.71 13.22
C GLU A 136 12.45 21.34 14.64
N LYS A 137 11.66 20.52 15.36
CA LYS A 137 12.03 20.00 16.68
C LYS A 137 13.31 19.17 16.59
N ILE A 138 13.38 18.27 15.60
CA ILE A 138 14.57 17.45 15.31
C ILE A 138 15.78 18.32 14.99
N ARG A 139 15.63 19.32 14.11
CA ARG A 139 16.72 20.21 13.71
C ARG A 139 17.27 21.07 14.86
N LYS A 140 16.42 21.46 15.82
CA LYS A 140 16.83 22.23 17.00
C LYS A 140 17.47 21.36 18.10
N GLY A 141 17.63 20.06 17.87
CA GLY A 141 18.14 19.13 18.88
C GLY A 141 17.27 19.08 20.13
N GLN A 142 15.99 19.48 20.02
CA GLN A 142 15.08 19.38 21.14
C GLN A 142 14.64 17.92 21.26
N PRO A 143 14.91 17.25 22.40
CA PRO A 143 14.37 15.93 22.64
C PRO A 143 12.84 16.02 22.56
N THR A 144 12.20 15.07 21.89
CA THR A 144 10.74 14.90 21.90
C THR A 144 10.29 14.69 23.35
N LYS A 145 9.95 15.79 24.04
CA LYS A 145 9.38 15.72 25.38
C LYS A 145 7.99 15.11 25.27
N ALA A 146 7.78 14.00 25.97
CA ALA A 146 6.44 13.50 26.26
C ALA A 146 5.59 14.66 26.82
N VAL A 147 4.39 14.82 26.27
CA VAL A 147 3.39 15.83 26.69
C VAL A 147 3.19 15.70 28.20
N ARG A 148 3.48 16.76 28.96
CA ARG A 148 3.17 16.81 30.40
C ARG A 148 1.75 17.34 30.56
N GLU A 149 0.93 16.58 31.26
CA GLU A 149 -0.43 16.98 31.66
C GLU A 149 -0.43 18.24 32.54
N PRO A 150 -1.50 19.06 32.48
CA PRO A 150 -1.70 20.19 33.37
C PRO A 150 -2.01 19.70 34.79
N ALA A 151 -1.31 20.28 35.77
CA ALA A 151 -1.45 19.94 37.18
C ALA A 151 -2.86 20.22 37.73
N ASP A 152 -3.39 19.22 38.44
CA ASP A 152 -4.64 19.24 39.21
C ASP A 152 -4.86 20.52 40.01
N ARG A 153 -6.02 21.16 39.81
CA ARG A 153 -6.63 22.05 40.81
C ARG A 153 -7.87 21.38 41.38
N ASN A 154 -7.72 20.87 42.60
CA ASN A 154 -8.78 20.40 43.48
C ASN A 154 -9.88 21.47 43.69
N HIS A 155 -11.11 21.15 43.29
CA HIS A 155 -12.31 21.74 43.86
C HIS A 155 -13.31 20.65 44.25
N GLN A 156 -13.31 20.34 45.56
CA GLN A 156 -14.38 19.61 46.23
C GLN A 156 -15.58 20.55 46.38
N GLY A 157 -16.68 20.21 45.70
CA GLY A 157 -17.98 20.87 45.83
C GLY A 157 -19.09 19.83 45.91
N ARG A 158 -19.50 19.54 47.14
CA ARG A 158 -20.62 18.70 47.58
C ARG A 158 -21.92 19.03 46.82
N VAL A 159 -22.53 18.03 46.18
CA VAL A 159 -23.89 18.14 45.59
C VAL A 159 -24.85 17.28 46.40
N GLU A 160 -25.83 17.95 47.01
CA GLU A 160 -27.00 17.35 47.64
C GLU A 160 -28.02 16.93 46.57
N THR A 161 -28.57 15.74 46.75
CA THR A 161 -29.66 15.15 45.98
C THR A 161 -31.00 15.81 46.34
N ALA A 162 -31.79 16.20 45.35
CA ALA A 162 -33.21 16.49 45.54
C ALA A 162 -34.04 16.05 44.32
N ASP A 163 -35.24 15.59 44.66
CA ASP A 163 -36.17 14.76 43.91
C ASP A 163 -36.68 15.29 42.57
N VAL A 164 -36.88 14.33 41.66
CA VAL A 164 -37.63 14.43 40.42
C VAL A 164 -39.13 14.48 40.74
N ARG A 165 -39.84 15.50 40.26
CA ARG A 165 -41.30 15.53 40.23
C ARG A 165 -41.78 15.85 38.81
N GLU A 166 -42.42 14.85 38.20
CA GLU A 166 -43.14 14.95 36.93
C GLU A 166 -44.16 16.10 36.94
N LYS A 167 -44.22 16.88 35.85
CA LYS A 167 -45.49 17.36 35.30
C LYS A 167 -45.46 17.40 33.78
N LYS A 168 -46.52 16.82 33.22
CA LYS A 168 -46.87 16.66 31.82
C LYS A 168 -47.80 17.80 31.38
N GLU A 169 -47.69 18.15 30.09
CA GLU A 169 -48.66 18.85 29.22
C GLU A 169 -48.94 20.36 29.44
N ILE A 170 -48.84 21.18 28.39
CA ILE A 170 -49.94 21.49 27.42
C ILE A 170 -49.40 22.37 26.26
N ASN A 171 -49.81 22.01 25.03
CA ASN A 171 -49.64 22.74 23.77
C ASN A 171 -50.16 24.19 23.80
N ARG A 172 -49.46 25.12 23.12
CA ARG A 172 -50.11 26.22 22.37
C ARG A 172 -49.15 26.84 21.32
N SER A 173 -49.52 26.63 20.06
CA SER A 173 -48.94 27.26 18.87
C SER A 173 -49.20 28.77 18.86
N SER A 174 -48.15 29.58 18.94
CA SER A 174 -48.20 31.01 18.62
C SER A 174 -47.55 31.24 17.25
N GLY A 175 -48.35 31.67 16.27
CA GLY A 175 -47.88 32.03 14.93
C GLY A 175 -46.79 33.10 14.99
N LYS A 176 -45.55 32.70 14.65
CA LYS A 176 -44.44 33.62 14.43
C LYS A 176 -44.69 34.42 13.16
N LYS A 177 -44.85 35.74 13.30
CA LYS A 177 -44.80 36.69 12.18
C LYS A 177 -43.51 36.46 11.39
N ALA A 178 -43.62 36.35 10.07
CA ALA A 178 -42.50 36.18 9.16
C ALA A 178 -41.47 37.31 9.35
N LYS A 179 -40.18 36.96 9.38
CA LYS A 179 -39.10 37.95 9.37
C LYS A 179 -39.00 38.52 7.95
N ASP A 180 -39.72 39.61 7.69
CA ASP A 180 -39.73 40.22 6.36
C ASP A 180 -38.38 40.86 5.99
N PHE A 181 -37.52 41.20 6.98
CA PHE A 181 -36.20 41.80 6.76
C PHE A 181 -35.12 41.13 7.64
N GLY A 182 -33.92 41.00 7.08
CA GLY A 182 -32.74 40.48 7.76
C GLY A 182 -31.51 40.40 6.85
N VAL A 183 -30.38 39.92 7.40
CA VAL A 183 -29.14 39.79 6.64
C VAL A 183 -29.15 38.49 5.83
N CYS A 184 -28.92 38.58 4.52
CA CYS A 184 -28.84 37.38 3.69
C CYS A 184 -27.55 36.59 4.01
N PRO A 185 -27.64 35.30 4.39
CA PRO A 185 -26.47 34.50 4.75
C PRO A 185 -25.43 34.41 3.62
N ARG A 186 -25.88 34.41 2.36
CA ARG A 186 -25.03 34.33 1.17
C ARG A 186 -24.30 35.64 0.89
N CYS A 187 -25.00 36.78 0.92
CA CYS A 187 -24.36 38.10 0.77
C CYS A 187 -23.32 38.33 1.86
N ALA A 188 -23.65 38.00 3.12
CA ALA A 188 -22.73 38.15 4.23
C ALA A 188 -21.50 37.24 4.12
N ALA A 189 -21.60 36.13 3.39
CA ALA A 189 -20.53 35.16 3.22
C ALA A 189 -19.60 35.47 2.06
N TYR A 190 -20.16 35.78 0.88
CA TYR A 190 -19.40 35.86 -0.36
C TYR A 190 -19.16 37.30 -0.79
N ASP A 191 -20.15 38.17 -0.61
CA ASP A 191 -20.08 39.57 -1.02
C ASP A 191 -19.55 40.46 0.12
N GLY A 192 -19.43 39.92 1.34
CA GLY A 192 -19.14 40.69 2.56
C GLY A 192 -20.27 41.64 2.98
N ASP A 193 -21.41 41.60 2.29
CA ASP A 193 -22.51 42.53 2.47
C ASP A 193 -23.45 42.05 3.59
N ARG A 194 -23.42 42.79 4.69
CA ARG A 194 -24.23 42.57 5.90
C ARG A 194 -25.43 43.52 6.01
N SER A 195 -25.79 44.22 4.94
CA SER A 195 -26.98 45.07 4.94
C SER A 195 -28.25 44.25 5.17
N GLU A 196 -29.20 44.83 5.90
CA GLU A 196 -30.53 44.24 6.05
C GLU A 196 -31.29 44.34 4.74
N LYS A 197 -31.81 43.22 4.28
CA LYS A 197 -32.54 43.08 3.02
C LYS A 197 -33.86 42.36 3.27
N LYS A 198 -34.81 42.52 2.34
CA LYS A 198 -36.01 41.69 2.34
C LYS A 198 -35.60 40.23 2.10
N LEU A 199 -36.06 39.33 2.96
CA LEU A 199 -35.75 37.91 2.86
C LEU A 199 -36.95 37.11 2.35
N TYR A 200 -36.63 36.08 1.58
CA TYR A 200 -37.55 35.13 0.99
C TYR A 200 -37.12 33.72 1.39
N GLN A 201 -38.09 32.89 1.73
CA GLN A 201 -37.83 31.52 2.11
C GLN A 201 -37.64 30.65 0.86
N CYS A 202 -36.54 29.88 0.80
CA CYS A 202 -36.33 28.89 -0.24
C CYS A 202 -37.36 27.76 -0.10
N PRO A 203 -38.09 27.38 -1.18
CA PRO A 203 -39.13 26.36 -1.11
C PRO A 203 -38.58 24.94 -0.89
N HIS A 204 -37.27 24.73 -0.99
CA HIS A 204 -36.64 23.42 -0.87
C HIS A 204 -35.99 23.18 0.49
N CYS A 205 -35.17 24.11 0.98
CA CYS A 205 -34.49 23.96 2.26
C CYS A 205 -35.14 24.72 3.42
N GLY A 206 -36.10 25.62 3.15
CA GLY A 206 -36.74 26.41 4.20
C GLY A 206 -35.89 27.56 4.76
N GLU A 207 -34.68 27.76 4.25
CA GLU A 207 -33.77 28.84 4.65
C GLU A 207 -34.14 30.17 3.99
N TRP A 208 -33.74 31.28 4.62
CA TRP A 208 -34.11 32.64 4.21
C TRP A 208 -32.97 33.37 3.51
N PHE A 209 -33.22 33.90 2.32
CA PHE A 209 -32.23 34.59 1.48
C PHE A 209 -32.79 35.88 0.87
N CYS A 210 -31.92 36.79 0.42
CA CYS A 210 -32.37 37.92 -0.39
C CYS A 210 -32.85 37.44 -1.77
N GLU A 211 -33.53 38.32 -2.50
CA GLU A 211 -34.06 38.03 -3.84
C GLU A 211 -33.04 37.45 -4.81
N LYS A 212 -31.78 37.94 -4.79
CA LYS A 212 -30.70 37.43 -5.65
C LYS A 212 -30.32 35.97 -5.33
N HIS A 213 -30.44 35.55 -4.07
CA HIS A 213 -29.90 34.27 -3.59
C HIS A 213 -30.97 33.25 -3.19
N VAL A 214 -32.26 33.60 -3.23
CA VAL A 214 -33.36 32.68 -2.86
C VAL A 214 -33.49 31.49 -3.79
N LYS A 215 -33.08 31.63 -5.05
CA LYS A 215 -33.14 30.52 -5.99
C LYS A 215 -32.15 29.41 -5.57
N PRO A 216 -32.58 28.14 -5.46
CA PRO A 216 -31.68 27.05 -5.14
C PRO A 216 -30.73 26.76 -6.32
N ALA A 217 -29.52 26.31 -6.02
CA ALA A 217 -28.52 25.84 -6.99
C ALA A 217 -27.99 24.46 -6.57
N LEU A 218 -27.51 23.68 -7.54
CA LEU A 218 -26.91 22.37 -7.26
C LEU A 218 -25.69 22.49 -6.33
N VAL A 219 -25.59 21.58 -5.37
CA VAL A 219 -24.42 21.43 -4.50
C VAL A 219 -23.44 20.48 -5.18
N LEU A 220 -22.43 21.04 -5.84
CA LEU A 220 -21.39 20.28 -6.55
C LEU A 220 -20.01 20.65 -6.02
N THR A 221 -19.16 19.65 -5.79
CA THR A 221 -17.71 19.86 -5.74
C THR A 221 -17.16 19.90 -7.17
N PHE A 222 -15.96 20.43 -7.37
CA PHE A 222 -15.36 20.47 -8.71
C PHE A 222 -15.16 19.08 -9.30
N ASP A 223 -14.71 18.12 -8.49
CA ASP A 223 -14.52 16.73 -8.93
C ASP A 223 -15.86 16.07 -9.27
N ARG A 224 -16.90 16.29 -8.46
CA ARG A 224 -18.24 15.78 -8.74
C ARG A 224 -18.84 16.44 -9.98
N TYR A 225 -18.62 17.74 -10.17
CA TYR A 225 -18.99 18.44 -11.41
C TYR A 225 -18.28 17.81 -12.62
N GLN A 226 -16.96 17.60 -12.56
CA GLN A 226 -16.22 16.99 -13.66
C GLN A 226 -16.67 15.55 -13.95
N GLU A 227 -16.90 14.75 -12.91
CA GLU A 227 -17.42 13.39 -13.03
C GLU A 227 -18.79 13.42 -13.74
N LEU A 228 -19.72 14.22 -13.26
CA LEU A 228 -21.07 14.33 -13.81
C LEU A 228 -21.06 14.89 -15.24
N TRP A 229 -20.20 15.87 -15.52
CA TRP A 229 -20.02 16.45 -16.85
C TRP A 229 -19.47 15.43 -17.87
N ARG A 230 -18.60 14.51 -17.41
CA ARG A 230 -18.12 13.38 -18.23
C ARG A 230 -19.20 12.30 -18.39
N LYS A 231 -19.91 11.96 -17.31
CA LYS A 231 -20.85 10.84 -17.21
C LYS A 231 -22.20 11.12 -17.88
N HIS A 232 -22.64 12.37 -17.91
CA HIS A 232 -23.94 12.80 -18.44
C HIS A 232 -23.77 13.90 -19.52
N PRO A 233 -23.33 13.56 -20.75
CA PRO A 233 -23.08 14.53 -21.81
C PRO A 233 -24.28 15.43 -22.14
N GLU A 234 -25.50 14.90 -21.99
CA GLU A 234 -26.76 15.61 -22.21
C GLU A 234 -27.05 16.69 -21.15
N LEU A 235 -26.41 16.62 -19.99
CA LEU A 235 -26.53 17.60 -18.92
C LEU A 235 -25.43 18.67 -18.95
N ARG A 236 -24.45 18.60 -19.86
CA ARG A 236 -23.27 19.49 -19.81
C ARG A 236 -23.61 20.97 -19.78
N ALA A 237 -24.47 21.43 -20.70
CA ALA A 237 -24.87 22.84 -20.76
C ALA A 237 -25.56 23.27 -19.45
N PHE A 238 -26.42 22.41 -18.90
CA PHE A 238 -27.11 22.67 -17.64
C PHE A 238 -26.15 22.66 -16.44
N LEU A 239 -25.20 21.71 -16.38
CA LEU A 239 -24.19 21.65 -15.32
C LEU A 239 -23.22 22.82 -15.39
N GLU A 240 -22.85 23.27 -16.59
CA GLU A 240 -22.05 24.49 -16.79
C GLU A 240 -22.81 25.73 -16.32
N GLU A 241 -24.10 25.84 -16.67
CA GLU A 241 -24.96 26.93 -16.21
C GLU A 241 -25.07 26.95 -14.68
N GLU A 242 -25.39 25.80 -14.05
CA GLU A 242 -25.50 25.69 -12.60
C GLU A 242 -24.16 25.92 -11.88
N TRP A 243 -23.04 25.51 -12.46
CA TRP A 243 -21.70 25.71 -11.89
C TRP A 243 -21.28 27.18 -11.87
N HIS A 244 -21.61 27.93 -12.91
CA HIS A 244 -21.27 29.36 -13.03
C HIS A 244 -22.36 30.28 -12.49
N ARG A 245 -23.38 29.73 -11.83
CA ARG A 245 -24.55 30.50 -11.40
C ARG A 245 -24.22 31.38 -10.20
N GLU A 246 -24.26 32.69 -10.40
CA GLU A 246 -24.03 33.69 -9.34
C GLU A 246 -25.32 34.04 -8.57
N ASP A 247 -26.50 33.76 -9.14
CA ASP A 247 -27.82 34.03 -8.55
C ASP A 247 -28.42 32.77 -7.89
N GLY A 248 -27.91 32.42 -6.72
CA GLY A 248 -28.50 31.35 -5.92
C GLY A 248 -27.76 31.00 -4.65
N HIS A 249 -28.25 29.96 -3.97
CA HIS A 249 -27.56 29.34 -2.84
C HIS A 249 -27.42 27.84 -3.06
N PRO A 250 -26.33 27.22 -2.57
CA PRO A 250 -26.18 25.78 -2.58
C PRO A 250 -27.32 25.15 -1.78
N CYS A 251 -28.15 24.33 -2.43
CA CYS A 251 -29.35 23.75 -1.82
C CYS A 251 -29.36 22.23 -1.97
N TYR A 252 -29.04 21.52 -0.89
CA TYR A 252 -28.97 20.05 -0.91
C TYR A 252 -30.33 19.38 -1.19
N PRO A 253 -31.47 19.81 -0.57
CA PRO A 253 -32.78 19.23 -0.89
C PRO A 253 -33.18 19.41 -2.37
N TYR A 254 -32.82 20.55 -2.98
CA TYR A 254 -33.02 20.77 -4.41
C TYR A 254 -32.14 19.83 -5.25
N THR A 255 -30.86 19.70 -4.89
CA THR A 255 -29.91 18.79 -5.57
C THR A 255 -30.41 17.35 -5.57
N LYS A 256 -30.87 16.85 -4.42
CA LYS A 256 -31.44 15.52 -4.29
C LYS A 256 -32.66 15.35 -5.21
N LYS A 257 -33.62 16.28 -5.14
CA LYS A 257 -34.86 16.24 -5.94
C LYS A 257 -34.58 16.33 -7.45
N PHE A 258 -33.58 17.11 -7.86
CA PHE A 258 -33.13 17.19 -9.24
C PHE A 258 -32.65 15.83 -9.75
N TRP A 259 -31.77 15.16 -9.01
CA TRP A 259 -31.23 13.86 -9.41
C TRP A 259 -32.29 12.76 -9.42
N GLU A 260 -33.17 12.71 -8.42
CA GLU A 260 -34.32 11.79 -8.40
C GLU A 260 -35.21 12.01 -9.65
N GLY A 261 -35.51 13.27 -9.99
CA GLY A 261 -36.30 13.60 -11.18
C GLY A 261 -35.60 13.22 -12.49
N TYR A 262 -34.29 13.47 -12.58
CA TYR A 262 -33.49 13.12 -13.73
C TYR A 262 -33.39 11.60 -13.93
N GLU A 263 -33.12 10.84 -12.86
CA GLU A 263 -33.05 9.37 -12.91
C GLU A 263 -34.39 8.75 -13.31
N ASN A 264 -35.50 9.20 -12.71
CA ASN A 264 -36.84 8.75 -13.08
C ASN A 264 -37.17 9.03 -14.55
N LYS A 265 -36.82 10.22 -15.06
CA LYS A 265 -37.02 10.56 -16.48
C LYS A 265 -36.15 9.70 -17.38
N ARG A 266 -34.90 9.45 -16.99
CA ARG A 266 -33.97 8.57 -17.70
C ARG A 266 -34.51 7.15 -17.78
N GLU A 267 -34.97 6.58 -16.67
CA GLU A 267 -35.58 5.25 -16.64
C GLU A 267 -36.83 5.15 -17.52
N SER A 268 -37.69 6.17 -17.53
CA SER A 268 -38.88 6.19 -18.41
C SER A 268 -38.51 6.18 -19.91
N LEU A 269 -37.45 6.90 -20.30
CA LEU A 269 -36.99 6.99 -21.69
C LEU A 269 -36.27 5.71 -22.15
N TYR A 270 -35.48 5.08 -21.28
CA TYR A 270 -34.78 3.83 -21.61
C TYR A 270 -35.68 2.61 -21.48
N GLY A 271 -36.65 2.62 -20.56
CA GLY A 271 -37.69 1.60 -20.44
C GLY A 271 -38.58 1.53 -21.68
N ALA A 272 -38.99 2.67 -22.25
CA ALA A 272 -39.76 2.72 -23.49
C ALA A 272 -38.98 2.28 -24.73
N ARG A 273 -37.65 2.42 -24.74
CA ARG A 273 -36.79 2.03 -25.87
C ARG A 273 -36.54 0.53 -25.95
N ARG A 274 -36.63 -0.21 -24.82
CA ARG A 274 -36.53 -1.68 -24.81
C ARG A 274 -37.68 -2.37 -25.54
N THR A 275 -38.82 -1.70 -25.72
CA THR A 275 -39.99 -2.25 -26.43
C THR A 275 -40.06 -1.90 -27.91
N SER A 276 -39.17 -1.05 -28.46
CA SER A 276 -39.37 -0.46 -29.81
C SER A 276 -38.24 -0.63 -30.83
N THR A 277 -37.06 -1.14 -30.52
CA THR A 277 -35.97 -1.20 -31.52
C THR A 277 -35.69 -2.60 -32.05
N ARG A 278 -36.62 -3.11 -32.88
CA ARG A 278 -36.32 -3.97 -34.01
C ARG A 278 -36.62 -3.12 -35.25
N THR A 279 -35.60 -2.90 -36.08
CA THR A 279 -35.64 -2.32 -37.45
C THR A 279 -34.99 -0.93 -37.62
N GLU A 280 -34.05 -0.92 -38.58
CA GLU A 280 -33.44 0.19 -39.33
C GLU A 280 -32.24 1.00 -38.78
N LYS A 281 -31.06 0.67 -39.34
CA LYS A 281 -29.81 1.44 -39.33
C LYS A 281 -29.82 2.45 -40.50
N ARG A 282 -29.50 3.72 -40.23
CA ARG A 282 -29.12 4.72 -41.25
C ARG A 282 -27.66 5.16 -41.06
N PHE A 283 -26.93 5.18 -42.17
CA PHE A 283 -25.53 5.54 -42.33
C PHE A 283 -25.30 7.07 -42.22
N ILE A 284 -24.14 7.48 -41.68
CA ILE A 284 -23.59 8.85 -41.77
C ILE A 284 -22.16 8.78 -42.35
N PRO A 285 -21.74 9.61 -43.33
CA PRO A 285 -20.43 9.52 -43.97
C PRO A 285 -19.33 10.32 -43.25
N GLN A 286 -18.09 9.84 -43.37
CA GLN A 286 -16.86 10.41 -42.80
C GLN A 286 -16.33 11.64 -43.58
N ARG A 287 -15.59 12.53 -42.89
CA ARG A 287 -14.80 13.64 -43.46
C ARG A 287 -13.30 13.32 -43.47
N GLU A 288 -12.61 13.75 -44.53
CA GLU A 288 -11.16 13.60 -44.77
C GLU A 288 -10.26 14.62 -44.02
N PRO A 289 -8.99 14.28 -43.74
CA PRO A 289 -8.02 15.20 -43.13
C PRO A 289 -7.07 15.88 -44.16
N VAL A 290 -6.79 17.17 -43.90
CA VAL A 290 -5.87 18.04 -44.66
C VAL A 290 -4.42 17.92 -44.16
N ARG A 291 -3.44 17.88 -45.07
CA ARG A 291 -1.98 17.89 -44.80
C ARG A 291 -1.34 19.26 -45.07
N VAL A 292 -0.29 19.62 -44.30
CA VAL A 292 0.62 20.75 -44.58
C VAL A 292 2.08 20.32 -44.31
N PRO A 293 3.11 20.80 -45.06
CA PRO A 293 4.45 20.21 -45.11
C PRO A 293 5.53 20.93 -44.27
N SER A 294 6.61 20.21 -43.99
CA SER A 294 7.80 20.60 -43.22
C SER A 294 8.94 21.17 -44.08
N SER A 295 9.66 22.19 -43.61
CA SER A 295 10.92 22.66 -44.20
C SER A 295 12.09 22.57 -43.21
N SER A 296 13.20 21.99 -43.65
CA SER A 296 14.48 21.82 -42.95
C SER A 296 15.51 22.88 -43.35
N GLY A 297 16.31 23.38 -42.39
CA GLY A 297 17.48 24.24 -42.63
C GLY A 297 18.74 23.72 -41.91
N THR A 298 19.86 23.70 -42.63
CA THR A 298 21.20 23.23 -42.20
C THR A 298 22.09 24.37 -41.68
N TRP A 299 22.96 24.09 -40.70
CA TRP A 299 24.03 24.98 -40.24
C TRP A 299 25.36 24.21 -40.07
N LYS A 300 26.50 24.85 -40.39
CA LYS A 300 27.88 24.29 -40.28
C LYS A 300 28.66 24.99 -39.15
N PRO A 301 29.60 24.33 -38.42
CA PRO A 301 30.44 24.98 -37.41
C PRO A 301 31.86 25.34 -37.91
N LYS A 302 32.43 26.42 -37.34
CA LYS A 302 33.84 26.84 -37.43
C LYS A 302 34.62 26.46 -36.16
N GLU A 303 35.93 26.35 -36.36
CA GLU A 303 37.03 25.84 -35.53
C GLU A 303 37.27 26.51 -34.16
N ARG A 304 37.88 25.75 -33.22
CA ARG A 304 39.01 26.18 -32.35
C ARG A 304 39.69 24.98 -31.64
N THR A 305 41.02 24.98 -31.66
CA THR A 305 42.08 24.17 -31.00
C THR A 305 42.47 24.82 -29.65
N ARG A 306 43.15 24.25 -28.64
CA ARG A 306 43.45 22.88 -28.13
C ARG A 306 44.37 23.07 -26.90
N TYR A 307 44.15 22.33 -25.81
CA TYR A 307 45.15 21.66 -24.96
C TYR A 307 44.33 20.78 -24.02
N GLU A 308 44.20 19.47 -24.26
CA GLU A 308 43.63 18.45 -23.34
C GLU A 308 43.40 17.12 -24.12
N ASP A 309 44.32 16.16 -24.04
CA ASP A 309 44.21 14.85 -24.75
C ASP A 309 43.38 13.82 -23.94
N VAL A 310 42.21 14.22 -23.44
CA VAL A 310 41.17 13.30 -22.97
C VAL A 310 39.84 13.70 -23.60
N ILE A 311 39.40 12.94 -24.60
CA ILE A 311 38.06 13.11 -25.17
C ILE A 311 37.13 12.17 -24.39
N ILE A 312 36.32 12.73 -23.50
CA ILE A 312 35.24 11.98 -22.85
C ILE A 312 34.02 12.02 -23.77
N ASN A 313 33.80 10.95 -24.52
CA ASN A 313 32.65 10.82 -25.41
C ASN A 313 31.48 10.23 -24.62
N VAL A 314 30.58 11.09 -24.17
CA VAL A 314 29.34 10.69 -23.47
C VAL A 314 28.26 10.43 -24.53
N LYS A 315 28.00 9.16 -24.84
CA LYS A 315 26.93 8.79 -25.78
C LYS A 315 25.57 8.87 -25.09
N ASN A 316 24.84 9.94 -25.34
CA ASN A 316 23.38 9.95 -25.21
C ASN A 316 22.78 9.89 -26.62
N ARG A 317 21.91 8.90 -26.88
CA ARG A 317 21.06 8.94 -28.08
C ARG A 317 20.00 10.00 -27.82
N PHE A 318 20.11 11.21 -28.39
CA PHE A 318 19.03 12.06 -28.94
C PHE A 318 19.63 13.37 -29.52
N LYS A 319 19.00 13.90 -30.58
CA LYS A 319 19.35 15.18 -31.24
C LYS A 319 18.74 16.36 -30.47
N ASP A 320 19.48 17.47 -30.44
CA ASP A 320 19.26 18.74 -29.76
C ASP A 320 17.81 19.25 -29.62
N ARG A 321 17.40 19.60 -28.39
CA ARG A 321 17.21 20.99 -27.89
C ARG A 321 16.62 20.97 -26.47
N GLY A 322 17.26 21.69 -25.55
CA GLY A 322 16.75 21.95 -24.20
C GLY A 322 17.45 21.10 -23.14
N SER A 323 18.27 21.76 -22.33
CA SER A 323 19.03 21.23 -21.20
C SER A 323 18.17 20.45 -20.21
N ILE A 324 18.40 19.14 -20.07
CA ILE A 324 18.01 18.32 -18.90
C ILE A 324 19.20 17.44 -18.50
N TYR A 325 19.39 17.29 -17.20
CA TYR A 325 20.41 16.49 -16.54
C TYR A 325 20.26 15.01 -16.92
N VAL A 326 21.18 14.49 -17.74
CA VAL A 326 21.27 13.05 -18.03
C VAL A 326 22.49 12.48 -17.31
N THR A 327 22.27 11.45 -16.49
CA THR A 327 23.31 10.54 -15.99
C THR A 327 23.60 9.49 -17.07
N PRO A 328 24.80 9.45 -17.67
CA PRO A 328 25.06 8.56 -18.80
C PRO A 328 25.16 7.10 -18.37
N ARG A 329 24.59 6.19 -19.18
CA ARG A 329 24.67 4.72 -19.00
C ARG A 329 26.09 4.18 -19.22
N GLU A 330 26.91 4.86 -20.02
CA GLU A 330 28.31 4.48 -20.32
C GLU A 330 29.21 5.73 -20.42
N ILE A 331 30.47 5.61 -19.97
CA ILE A 331 31.48 6.65 -20.16
C ILE A 331 32.59 6.06 -21.04
N ARG A 332 32.79 6.64 -22.23
CA ARG A 332 33.94 6.31 -23.09
C ARG A 332 35.03 7.34 -22.91
N ILE A 333 36.21 6.87 -22.52
CA ILE A 333 37.40 7.69 -22.38
C ILE A 333 38.32 7.34 -23.55
N GLU A 334 38.51 8.30 -24.45
CA GLU A 334 39.42 8.15 -25.59
C GLU A 334 40.63 9.06 -25.39
N THR A 335 41.81 8.46 -25.38
CA THR A 335 43.09 9.17 -25.45
C THR A 335 43.85 8.72 -26.69
N SER A 336 44.95 9.39 -27.02
CA SER A 336 45.82 8.99 -28.14
C SER A 336 46.41 7.59 -28.02
N ARG A 337 46.29 6.94 -26.84
CA ARG A 337 46.88 5.62 -26.55
C ARG A 337 45.89 4.56 -26.06
N ILE A 338 44.64 4.89 -25.72
CA ILE A 338 43.67 3.96 -25.13
C ILE A 338 42.26 4.18 -25.71
N LYS A 339 41.59 3.07 -26.09
CA LYS A 339 40.15 3.02 -26.37
C LYS A 339 39.52 1.95 -25.48
N LYS A 340 38.85 2.35 -24.38
CA LYS A 340 38.19 1.42 -23.46
C LYS A 340 36.83 1.96 -23.03
N VAL A 341 35.84 1.07 -22.93
CA VAL A 341 34.50 1.39 -22.42
C VAL A 341 34.44 0.92 -20.98
N LEU A 342 34.07 1.81 -20.04
CA LEU A 342 33.88 1.44 -18.65
C LEU A 342 32.38 1.34 -18.35
N PRO A 343 31.90 0.21 -17.78
CA PRO A 343 30.57 0.17 -17.19
C PRO A 343 30.52 1.08 -15.96
N ARG A 344 29.32 1.51 -15.57
CA ARG A 344 29.10 2.37 -14.41
C ARG A 344 29.75 1.75 -13.17
N SER A 345 30.67 2.49 -12.55
CA SER A 345 31.25 2.16 -11.25
C SER A 345 30.82 3.22 -10.23
N PRO A 346 30.38 2.83 -9.01
CA PRO A 346 30.00 3.78 -7.96
C PRO A 346 31.14 4.71 -7.52
N SER A 347 32.38 4.40 -7.92
CA SER A 347 33.57 5.16 -7.56
C SER A 347 33.77 6.43 -8.40
N ILE A 348 33.14 6.58 -9.58
CA ILE A 348 33.23 7.79 -10.41
C ILE A 348 32.21 8.82 -9.93
N ARG A 349 32.68 10.02 -9.55
CA ARG A 349 31.83 11.09 -9.02
C ARG A 349 31.73 12.25 -10.00
N PHE A 350 30.60 12.96 -9.97
CA PHE A 350 30.40 14.21 -10.70
C PHE A 350 30.27 15.35 -9.71
N GLU A 351 31.03 16.42 -9.92
CA GLU A 351 30.96 17.62 -9.10
C GLU A 351 30.68 18.83 -9.98
N ILE A 352 29.99 19.84 -9.45
CA ILE A 352 29.80 21.12 -10.13
C ILE A 352 30.63 22.16 -9.39
N ARG A 353 31.58 22.79 -10.09
CA ARG A 353 32.35 23.94 -9.58
C ARG A 353 32.29 25.06 -10.61
N ASP A 354 31.93 26.25 -10.17
CA ASP A 354 31.85 27.48 -11.00
C ASP A 354 30.96 27.32 -12.24
N GLY A 355 29.81 26.64 -12.08
CA GLY A 355 28.88 26.40 -13.18
C GLY A 355 29.37 25.41 -14.24
N LYS A 356 30.54 24.78 -14.03
CA LYS A 356 31.09 23.74 -14.90
C LYS A 356 31.05 22.39 -14.20
N ARG A 357 30.68 21.34 -14.94
CA ARG A 357 30.64 19.97 -14.44
C ARG A 357 32.03 19.33 -14.58
N TRP A 358 32.54 18.83 -13.47
CA TRP A 358 33.78 18.07 -13.37
C TRP A 358 33.46 16.60 -13.18
N VAL A 359 34.23 15.73 -13.84
CA VAL A 359 34.18 14.29 -13.64
C VAL A 359 35.40 13.91 -12.81
N ILE A 360 35.17 13.38 -11.62
CA ILE A 360 36.23 12.95 -10.70
C ILE A 360 36.35 11.45 -10.82
N ILE A 361 37.45 11.01 -11.43
CA ILE A 361 37.78 9.60 -11.61
C ILE A 361 38.84 9.25 -10.56
N PRO A 362 38.57 8.32 -9.62
CA PRO A 362 39.56 7.91 -8.64
C PRO A 362 40.78 7.28 -9.30
N GLU A 363 41.94 7.48 -8.69
CA GLU A 363 43.23 6.97 -9.19
C GLU A 363 43.27 5.44 -9.32
N SER A 364 42.48 4.72 -8.51
CA SER A 364 42.29 3.27 -8.61
C SER A 364 41.60 2.84 -9.91
N VAL A 365 40.65 3.63 -10.42
CA VAL A 365 39.96 3.39 -11.69
C VAL A 365 40.86 3.79 -12.86
N TYR A 366 41.63 4.86 -12.70
CA TYR A 366 42.59 5.34 -13.71
C TYR A 366 43.75 4.36 -13.91
N SER A 367 44.31 3.81 -12.82
CA SER A 367 45.40 2.82 -12.85
C SER A 367 44.99 1.47 -13.45
N MET A 368 43.73 1.04 -13.29
CA MET A 368 43.17 -0.14 -13.97
C MET A 368 43.05 0.03 -15.49
N ALA A 369 42.94 1.27 -15.99
CA ALA A 369 42.93 1.56 -17.43
C ALA A 369 44.35 1.67 -18.02
N TYR A 370 45.36 1.90 -17.18
CA TYR A 370 46.74 2.22 -17.58
C TYR A 370 47.73 1.11 -17.17
N THR A 371 47.39 -0.16 -17.43
CA THR A 371 48.40 -1.23 -17.42
C THR A 371 48.97 -1.35 -18.84
N PRO A 372 50.24 -0.98 -19.09
CA PRO A 372 50.81 -1.11 -20.42
C PRO A 372 50.96 -2.60 -20.74
N GLU A 373 50.31 -3.06 -21.82
CA GLU A 373 50.56 -4.39 -22.38
C GLU A 373 52.05 -4.50 -22.72
N ARG A 374 52.79 -5.26 -21.91
CA ARG A 374 54.11 -5.75 -22.30
C ARG A 374 53.90 -6.74 -23.46
N LYS A 375 54.27 -6.32 -24.67
CA LYS A 375 54.49 -7.23 -25.80
C LYS A 375 55.52 -8.28 -25.40
N HIS A 376 55.06 -9.50 -25.12
CA HIS A 376 55.89 -10.68 -25.24
C HIS A 376 55.60 -11.32 -26.60
N GLU A 377 56.53 -11.14 -27.53
CA GLU A 377 56.72 -12.06 -28.64
C GLU A 377 57.12 -13.43 -28.07
N GLY A 378 56.47 -14.51 -28.52
CA GLY A 378 57.06 -15.85 -28.39
C GLY A 378 56.12 -17.04 -28.19
N ARG A 379 55.98 -17.81 -29.27
CA ARG A 379 55.87 -19.29 -29.36
C ARG A 379 54.51 -19.98 -29.20
N LYS A 380 54.11 -20.56 -30.33
CA LYS A 380 53.06 -21.57 -30.52
C LYS A 380 53.38 -22.87 -29.76
N HIS A 381 52.77 -23.12 -28.60
CA HIS A 381 52.67 -24.47 -28.01
C HIS A 381 51.31 -24.68 -27.33
N GLY A 382 50.27 -24.93 -28.13
CA GLY A 382 48.90 -25.20 -27.64
C GLY A 382 48.32 -26.56 -28.03
N LYS A 383 49.11 -27.47 -28.62
CA LYS A 383 48.62 -28.80 -29.04
C LYS A 383 49.17 -29.98 -28.23
N TYR A 384 50.22 -29.78 -27.43
CA TYR A 384 50.83 -30.86 -26.63
C TYR A 384 50.34 -30.92 -25.18
N ALA A 385 49.74 -29.86 -24.64
CA ALA A 385 49.23 -29.83 -23.27
C ALA A 385 47.99 -30.75 -23.08
N LEU A 386 47.08 -30.77 -24.07
CA LEU A 386 45.90 -31.65 -24.05
C LEU A 386 46.28 -33.14 -24.19
N ILE A 387 47.30 -33.44 -25.01
CA ILE A 387 47.84 -34.79 -25.14
C ILE A 387 48.54 -35.22 -23.84
N GLY A 388 49.26 -34.31 -23.17
CA GLY A 388 49.87 -34.56 -21.86
C GLY A 388 48.85 -34.84 -20.76
N ILE A 389 47.75 -34.08 -20.70
CA ILE A 389 46.68 -34.31 -19.72
C ILE A 389 45.96 -35.63 -19.99
N ALA A 390 45.70 -35.98 -21.26
CA ALA A 390 45.08 -37.26 -21.62
C ALA A 390 46.00 -38.46 -21.26
N LEU A 391 47.31 -38.35 -21.49
CA LEU A 391 48.28 -39.37 -21.09
C LEU A 391 48.39 -39.50 -19.57
N LEU A 392 48.31 -38.39 -18.84
CA LEU A 392 48.33 -38.40 -17.37
C LEU A 392 47.09 -39.09 -16.80
N ILE A 393 45.91 -38.85 -17.37
CA ILE A 393 44.65 -39.51 -16.98
C ILE A 393 44.70 -41.01 -17.29
N LEU A 394 45.25 -41.41 -18.44
CA LEU A 394 45.43 -42.83 -18.79
C LEU A 394 46.43 -43.55 -17.88
N LEU A 395 47.53 -42.87 -17.51
CA LEU A 395 48.49 -43.41 -16.54
C LEU A 395 47.88 -43.52 -15.13
N LEU A 396 47.06 -42.56 -14.72
CA LEU A 396 46.32 -42.63 -13.44
C LEU A 396 45.29 -43.76 -13.45
N ALA A 397 44.55 -43.92 -14.54
CA ALA A 397 43.58 -45.01 -14.70
C ALA A 397 44.27 -46.38 -14.68
N GLY A 398 45.42 -46.52 -15.36
CA GLY A 398 46.23 -47.74 -15.32
C GLY A 398 46.80 -48.04 -13.94
N TYR A 399 47.26 -47.01 -13.22
CA TYR A 399 47.74 -47.13 -11.84
C TYR A 399 46.62 -47.57 -10.88
N LEU A 400 45.43 -46.98 -10.99
CA LEU A 400 44.25 -47.33 -10.20
C LEU A 400 43.75 -48.75 -10.54
N TYR A 401 43.79 -49.14 -11.80
CA TYR A 401 43.47 -50.50 -12.25
C TYR A 401 44.46 -51.54 -11.68
N SER A 402 45.76 -51.24 -11.65
CA SER A 402 46.76 -52.14 -11.06
C SER A 402 46.65 -52.30 -9.54
N ARG A 403 45.90 -51.42 -8.86
CA ARG A 403 45.66 -51.48 -7.41
C ARG A 403 44.36 -52.16 -7.00
N GLY A 404 43.60 -52.73 -7.95
CA GLY A 404 42.43 -53.57 -7.65
C GLY A 404 41.29 -52.85 -6.93
N SER A 405 41.18 -51.53 -7.06
CA SER A 405 40.23 -50.71 -6.30
C SER A 405 39.01 -50.33 -7.14
N PHE A 406 38.21 -51.31 -7.57
CA PHE A 406 36.95 -51.05 -8.30
C PHE A 406 35.73 -51.88 -7.85
N ASP A 407 35.79 -52.56 -6.70
CA ASP A 407 34.67 -53.43 -6.27
C ASP A 407 33.48 -52.71 -5.61
N ASN A 408 33.42 -51.37 -5.54
CA ASN A 408 32.33 -50.69 -4.82
C ASN A 408 31.84 -49.37 -5.43
N LEU A 409 31.50 -49.35 -6.72
CA LEU A 409 30.64 -48.31 -7.29
C LEU A 409 29.55 -48.93 -8.15
N GLY A 410 28.47 -49.36 -7.50
CA GLY A 410 27.22 -49.71 -8.14
C GLY A 410 26.45 -48.44 -8.53
N VAL A 411 26.31 -48.20 -9.84
CA VAL A 411 25.39 -47.22 -10.42
C VAL A 411 24.30 -47.98 -11.16
N PRO A 412 22.99 -47.78 -10.85
CA PRO A 412 21.93 -48.46 -11.57
C PRO A 412 21.67 -47.76 -12.91
N PHE A 413 21.72 -48.56 -13.97
CA PHE A 413 21.35 -48.17 -15.34
C PHE A 413 19.85 -48.39 -15.59
N LEU A 414 19.33 -47.52 -16.44
CA LEU A 414 18.07 -47.58 -17.19
C LEU A 414 17.59 -48.99 -17.55
N GLY A 415 16.32 -49.28 -17.24
CA GLY A 415 15.59 -50.45 -17.74
C GLY A 415 14.40 -50.02 -18.59
N ASN A 416 14.46 -50.32 -19.89
CA ASN A 416 13.30 -50.44 -20.77
C ASN A 416 13.13 -51.93 -21.10
N SER A 417 11.98 -52.53 -20.80
CA SER A 417 11.44 -53.64 -21.59
C SER A 417 9.94 -53.83 -21.36
N SER A 418 9.23 -53.86 -22.49
CA SER A 418 7.88 -54.37 -22.76
C SER A 418 7.60 -55.80 -22.24
N GLY A 419 6.33 -56.10 -21.91
CA GLY A 419 5.78 -57.45 -22.10
C GLY A 419 4.71 -57.96 -21.10
N SER A 420 3.44 -57.73 -21.44
CA SER A 420 2.31 -58.71 -21.47
C SER A 420 1.96 -59.66 -20.29
N SER A 421 0.75 -59.42 -19.76
CA SER A 421 -0.41 -60.35 -19.58
C SER A 421 -0.48 -61.42 -18.46
N GLN A 422 -1.62 -61.34 -17.73
CA GLN A 422 -2.39 -62.38 -16.99
C GLN A 422 -1.76 -62.93 -15.69
N GLY A 423 -2.45 -63.13 -14.56
CA GLY A 423 -3.86 -63.03 -14.15
C GLY A 423 -4.03 -63.68 -12.75
N ALA A 424 -5.17 -63.41 -12.09
CA ALA A 424 -5.72 -64.05 -10.85
C ALA A 424 -5.05 -63.71 -9.50
N SER A 425 -5.75 -63.03 -8.57
CA SER A 425 -6.63 -63.60 -7.49
C SER A 425 -5.79 -64.37 -6.45
N THR A 426 -5.77 -64.11 -5.14
CA THR A 426 -6.89 -64.03 -4.17
C THR A 426 -6.30 -63.75 -2.75
N HIS A 427 -7.13 -63.21 -1.85
CA HIS A 427 -7.13 -63.39 -0.38
C HIS A 427 -6.07 -62.75 0.56
N THR A 428 -6.61 -61.87 1.42
CA THR A 428 -6.30 -61.65 2.86
C THR A 428 -6.07 -62.95 3.66
N PRO A 429 -5.27 -62.96 4.76
CA PRO A 429 -5.79 -62.51 6.06
C PRO A 429 -4.78 -61.91 7.07
N GLU A 430 -5.35 -61.43 8.18
CA GLU A 430 -4.76 -61.06 9.48
C GLU A 430 -3.69 -62.03 10.02
N TYR A 431 -2.73 -61.53 10.81
CA TYR A 431 -2.45 -62.10 12.14
C TYR A 431 -1.64 -61.16 13.05
N SER A 432 -2.01 -61.17 14.33
CA SER A 432 -1.35 -60.53 15.49
C SER A 432 -0.12 -61.31 15.97
N GLY A 433 0.74 -60.70 16.81
CA GLY A 433 1.56 -61.46 17.76
C GLY A 433 2.96 -60.93 18.10
N THR A 434 3.01 -60.07 19.13
CA THR A 434 3.93 -59.98 20.27
C THR A 434 5.25 -60.80 20.28
N GLN A 435 6.37 -60.14 20.61
CA GLN A 435 7.31 -60.63 21.64
C GLN A 435 8.22 -59.52 22.19
N THR A 436 8.15 -59.33 23.50
CA THR A 436 8.98 -58.47 24.36
C THR A 436 9.93 -59.39 25.14
N ILE A 437 11.20 -58.99 25.32
CA ILE A 437 12.13 -59.63 26.26
C ILE A 437 12.73 -58.55 27.17
N ASP A 438 12.54 -58.75 28.47
CA ASP A 438 13.10 -58.02 29.61
C ASP A 438 14.61 -58.20 29.78
N LYS A 439 15.25 -57.22 30.44
CA LYS A 439 16.24 -57.51 31.49
C LYS A 439 16.36 -56.39 32.53
N THR A 440 16.14 -56.84 33.76
CA THR A 440 16.08 -56.17 35.07
C THR A 440 17.47 -55.82 35.63
N ASN A 441 17.54 -54.81 36.50
CA ASN A 441 18.39 -54.84 37.71
C ASN A 441 17.74 -53.98 38.81
N THR A 442 17.58 -54.58 40.00
CA THR A 442 16.95 -54.02 41.20
C THR A 442 17.85 -54.28 42.40
N ALA A 443 17.91 -53.33 43.35
CA ALA A 443 17.92 -53.50 44.82
C ALA A 443 18.69 -52.35 45.54
N PRO A 444 18.49 -52.10 46.85
CA PRO A 444 17.27 -52.25 47.66
C PRO A 444 16.96 -51.01 48.54
N ILE A 445 15.73 -50.98 49.06
CA ILE A 445 15.16 -49.99 49.98
C ILE A 445 15.39 -50.44 51.43
N TYR A 446 15.77 -49.51 52.31
CA TYR A 446 15.59 -49.61 53.76
C TYR A 446 14.56 -48.58 54.23
N SER A 447 13.60 -49.04 55.03
CA SER A 447 12.55 -48.24 55.65
C SER A 447 12.95 -47.81 57.06
N THR A 448 12.71 -46.55 57.41
CA THR A 448 12.69 -46.08 58.80
C THR A 448 11.53 -45.11 58.97
N SER A 449 10.70 -45.36 59.98
CA SER A 449 9.47 -44.64 60.34
C SER A 449 9.65 -43.77 61.58
N THR A 450 9.23 -42.50 61.55
CA THR A 450 8.83 -41.68 62.73
C THR A 450 8.05 -40.42 62.27
N PRO A 451 7.31 -39.70 63.14
CA PRO A 451 5.89 -39.39 62.89
C PRO A 451 5.58 -37.90 62.72
N THR A 452 4.41 -37.64 62.13
CA THR A 452 3.46 -36.54 62.36
C THR A 452 3.98 -35.13 62.60
N HIS A 453 3.76 -34.25 61.61
CA HIS A 453 3.20 -32.92 61.87
C HIS A 453 2.21 -32.56 60.75
N THR A 454 0.93 -32.49 61.13
CA THR A 454 -0.16 -31.94 60.32
C THR A 454 0.10 -30.45 60.11
N SER A 455 0.43 -30.07 58.88
CA SER A 455 0.36 -28.68 58.41
C SER A 455 -0.91 -28.54 57.58
N GLU A 456 -1.78 -27.66 58.04
CA GLU A 456 -3.03 -27.25 57.41
C GLU A 456 -2.71 -26.75 55.99
N GLN A 457 -3.04 -27.56 54.98
CA GLN A 457 -2.88 -27.20 53.57
C GLN A 457 -3.79 -26.02 53.26
N ALA A 458 -3.16 -24.86 53.06
CA ALA A 458 -3.78 -23.72 52.41
C ALA A 458 -4.40 -24.17 51.06
N PRO A 459 -5.60 -23.67 50.72
CA PRO A 459 -6.30 -24.08 49.51
C PRO A 459 -5.42 -23.87 48.29
N LEU A 460 -5.30 -24.92 47.47
CA LEU A 460 -4.62 -24.91 46.19
C LEU A 460 -5.34 -23.91 45.28
N ILE A 461 -4.83 -22.68 45.22
CA ILE A 461 -5.31 -21.65 44.30
C ILE A 461 -5.06 -22.17 42.89
N THR A 462 -6.11 -22.66 42.23
CA THR A 462 -6.11 -22.86 40.78
C THR A 462 -5.68 -21.55 40.14
N PRO A 463 -4.62 -21.53 39.31
CA PRO A 463 -4.20 -20.30 38.64
C PRO A 463 -5.38 -19.77 37.83
N GLU A 464 -5.86 -18.58 38.17
CA GLU A 464 -6.88 -17.88 37.39
C GLU A 464 -6.42 -17.85 35.92
N SER A 465 -7.35 -18.17 35.00
CA SER A 465 -7.06 -18.12 33.57
C SER A 465 -6.51 -16.74 33.22
N PRO A 466 -5.36 -16.64 32.51
CA PRO A 466 -4.74 -15.35 32.19
C PRO A 466 -5.66 -14.43 31.35
N CYS A 467 -6.73 -14.97 30.78
CA CYS A 467 -7.70 -14.23 29.98
C CYS A 467 -8.88 -13.64 30.79
N SER A 468 -8.95 -13.88 32.10
CA SER A 468 -10.03 -13.37 32.96
C SER A 468 -9.89 -11.88 33.28
N ASN A 469 -8.68 -11.34 33.25
CA ASN A 469 -8.43 -9.90 33.38
C ASN A 469 -8.29 -9.24 32.00
N SER A 470 -8.58 -7.95 31.88
CA SER A 470 -8.48 -7.24 30.59
C SER A 470 -7.06 -6.87 30.19
N TYR A 471 -6.03 -7.20 30.99
CA TYR A 471 -4.65 -6.75 30.75
C TYR A 471 -3.99 -7.43 29.56
N TRP A 472 -4.45 -8.63 29.18
CA TRP A 472 -3.94 -9.32 28.00
C TRP A 472 -4.04 -8.45 26.73
N ARG A 473 -5.00 -7.52 26.67
CA ARG A 473 -5.19 -6.60 25.54
C ARG A 473 -4.05 -5.60 25.34
N TYR A 474 -3.07 -5.55 26.24
CA TYR A 474 -1.93 -4.64 26.15
C TYR A 474 -0.59 -5.37 25.97
N ILE A 475 -0.57 -6.69 26.18
CA ILE A 475 0.62 -7.52 26.08
C ILE A 475 0.44 -8.46 24.90
N PHE A 476 1.22 -8.26 23.84
CA PHE A 476 1.00 -8.95 22.57
C PHE A 476 1.04 -10.48 22.71
N GLN A 477 1.98 -11.03 23.49
CA GLN A 477 2.05 -12.48 23.73
C GLN A 477 0.81 -13.04 24.44
N ASP A 478 0.24 -12.29 25.39
CA ASP A 478 -0.97 -12.71 26.10
C ASP A 478 -2.21 -12.51 25.22
N ALA A 479 -2.24 -11.48 24.39
CA ALA A 479 -3.27 -11.31 23.37
C ALA A 479 -3.30 -12.47 22.37
N LEU A 480 -2.16 -12.99 21.93
CA LEU A 480 -2.12 -14.19 21.08
C LEU A 480 -2.76 -15.40 21.77
N LYS A 481 -2.62 -15.55 23.10
CA LYS A 481 -3.23 -16.65 23.85
C LYS A 481 -4.74 -16.44 24.04
N CYS A 482 -5.16 -15.22 24.33
CA CYS A 482 -6.54 -14.92 24.74
C CYS A 482 -7.47 -14.58 23.57
N ALA A 483 -6.96 -14.01 22.49
CA ALA A 483 -7.73 -13.66 21.30
C ALA A 483 -7.88 -14.83 20.31
N LEU A 484 -7.16 -15.94 20.52
CA LEU A 484 -7.17 -17.15 19.68
C LEU A 484 -7.74 -18.37 20.43
N THR A 485 -8.67 -18.14 21.35
CA THR A 485 -9.41 -19.22 22.02
C THR A 485 -10.46 -19.81 21.08
N GLU A 486 -10.93 -21.04 21.37
CA GLU A 486 -11.97 -21.67 20.55
C GLU A 486 -13.25 -20.82 20.45
N GLU A 487 -13.60 -20.11 21.53
CA GLU A 487 -14.74 -19.16 21.52
C GLU A 487 -14.52 -18.04 20.49
N GLU A 488 -13.35 -17.41 20.48
CA GLU A 488 -13.04 -16.33 19.53
C GLU A 488 -12.92 -16.83 18.09
N LEU A 489 -12.32 -17.99 17.86
CA LEU A 489 -12.22 -18.60 16.53
C LEU A 489 -13.60 -18.95 15.96
N SER A 490 -14.50 -19.49 16.79
CA SER A 490 -15.85 -19.85 16.36
C SER A 490 -16.67 -18.66 15.85
N LYS A 491 -16.41 -17.43 16.36
CA LYS A 491 -17.08 -16.18 15.94
C LYS A 491 -16.74 -15.79 14.50
N ILE A 492 -15.62 -16.28 13.95
CA ILE A 492 -15.15 -15.95 12.59
C ILE A 492 -15.20 -17.15 11.63
N SER A 493 -15.68 -18.30 12.09
CA SER A 493 -15.74 -19.58 11.34
C SER A 493 -16.38 -19.48 9.95
N ASN A 494 -17.46 -18.69 9.81
CA ASN A 494 -18.11 -18.48 8.52
C ASN A 494 -17.17 -17.77 7.52
N LEU A 495 -16.50 -16.70 7.96
CA LEU A 495 -15.53 -15.99 7.11
C LEU A 495 -14.33 -16.88 6.78
N ALA A 496 -13.78 -17.59 7.77
CA ALA A 496 -12.69 -18.53 7.55
C ALA A 496 -13.07 -19.61 6.52
N SER A 497 -14.30 -20.12 6.57
CA SER A 497 -14.80 -21.11 5.59
C SER A 497 -14.93 -20.53 4.18
N GLN A 498 -15.29 -19.25 4.04
CA GLN A 498 -15.40 -18.58 2.74
C GLN A 498 -14.03 -18.32 2.10
N LEU A 499 -13.02 -18.00 2.93
CA LEU A 499 -11.68 -17.66 2.46
C LEU A 499 -10.78 -18.89 2.25
N LYS A 500 -11.16 -20.05 2.79
CA LYS A 500 -10.39 -21.29 2.66
C LYS A 500 -10.31 -21.76 1.21
N GLY A 501 -9.11 -21.78 0.66
CA GLY A 501 -8.79 -22.36 -0.64
C GLY A 501 -8.50 -23.88 -0.56
N GLU A 502 -8.13 -24.45 -1.71
CA GLU A 502 -7.73 -25.87 -1.83
C GLU A 502 -6.35 -26.13 -1.18
N SER A 503 -5.53 -25.08 -1.09
CA SER A 503 -4.17 -25.14 -0.53
C SER A 503 -3.93 -24.06 0.54
N LEU A 504 -2.84 -24.22 1.30
CA LEU A 504 -2.38 -23.20 2.24
C LEU A 504 -1.99 -21.91 1.51
N GLN A 505 -1.37 -22.04 0.33
CA GLN A 505 -0.97 -20.91 -0.51
C GLN A 505 -2.17 -20.07 -0.92
N GLU A 506 -3.19 -20.73 -1.45
CA GLU A 506 -4.43 -20.10 -1.87
C GLU A 506 -5.18 -19.47 -0.68
N SER A 507 -5.30 -20.20 0.44
CA SER A 507 -5.94 -19.67 1.65
C SER A 507 -5.22 -18.44 2.22
N ALA A 508 -3.89 -18.45 2.20
CA ALA A 508 -3.08 -17.32 2.64
C ALA A 508 -3.28 -16.09 1.72
N TRP A 509 -3.34 -16.32 0.41
CA TRP A 509 -3.57 -15.26 -0.57
C TRP A 509 -4.99 -14.67 -0.47
N ASN A 510 -6.01 -15.53 -0.44
CA ASN A 510 -7.41 -15.12 -0.25
C ASN A 510 -7.59 -14.32 1.05
N THR A 511 -6.88 -14.71 2.11
CA THR A 511 -6.88 -13.96 3.38
C THR A 511 -6.31 -12.56 3.19
N LEU A 512 -5.17 -12.41 2.52
CA LEU A 512 -4.56 -11.10 2.27
C LEU A 512 -5.41 -10.22 1.35
N GLU A 513 -5.99 -10.77 0.29
CA GLU A 513 -6.91 -10.03 -0.60
C GLU A 513 -8.13 -9.54 0.16
N TRP A 514 -8.74 -10.40 0.99
CA TRP A 514 -9.88 -10.01 1.80
C TRP A 514 -9.52 -8.93 2.82
N LEU A 515 -8.37 -9.05 3.50
CA LEU A 515 -7.91 -8.03 4.44
C LEU A 515 -7.66 -6.69 3.76
N HIS A 516 -7.02 -6.70 2.58
CA HIS A 516 -6.77 -5.51 1.79
C HIS A 516 -8.05 -4.77 1.42
N GLU A 517 -9.11 -5.50 1.05
CA GLU A 517 -10.37 -4.91 0.60
C GLU A 517 -11.30 -4.49 1.75
N ASN A 518 -11.20 -5.12 2.93
CA ASN A 518 -12.21 -5.01 3.98
C ASN A 518 -11.73 -4.39 5.29
N ILE A 519 -10.42 -4.33 5.53
CA ILE A 519 -9.86 -3.78 6.76
C ILE A 519 -8.94 -2.60 6.42
N GLU A 520 -9.23 -1.45 7.00
CA GLU A 520 -8.41 -0.24 6.89
C GLU A 520 -7.34 -0.18 7.99
N TYR A 521 -6.17 0.37 7.66
CA TYR A 521 -5.14 0.61 8.68
C TYR A 521 -5.53 1.81 9.56
N ASN A 522 -5.64 1.58 10.87
CA ASN A 522 -6.02 2.61 11.82
C ASN A 522 -4.81 3.44 12.27
N TYR A 523 -4.43 4.44 11.46
CA TYR A 523 -3.31 5.34 11.75
C TYR A 523 -3.47 6.10 13.08
N SER A 524 -4.68 6.54 13.41
CA SER A 524 -4.94 7.26 14.67
C SER A 524 -4.62 6.37 15.88
N LYS A 525 -5.06 5.11 15.88
CA LYS A 525 -4.68 4.13 16.91
C LYS A 525 -3.17 3.87 16.93
N ALA A 526 -2.52 3.75 15.77
CA ALA A 526 -1.08 3.51 15.67
C ALA A 526 -0.24 4.67 16.22
N SER A 527 -0.78 5.90 16.18
CA SER A 527 -0.13 7.10 16.70
C SER A 527 -0.20 7.26 18.23
N LEU A 528 -1.07 6.48 18.89
CA LEU A 528 -1.25 6.55 20.34
C LEU A 528 0.02 6.09 21.09
N PRO A 529 0.31 6.67 22.27
CA PRO A 529 1.45 6.25 23.07
C PRO A 529 1.29 4.79 23.51
N ALA A 530 2.40 4.05 23.50
CA ALA A 530 2.42 2.68 23.99
C ALA A 530 1.98 2.61 25.46
N PRO A 531 1.22 1.58 25.85
CA PRO A 531 0.76 1.41 27.22
C PRO A 531 1.94 1.19 28.18
N VAL A 532 1.86 1.78 29.38
CA VAL A 532 2.83 1.58 30.46
C VAL A 532 2.30 0.48 31.38
N ILE A 533 3.05 -0.62 31.46
CA ILE A 533 2.67 -1.80 32.24
C ILE A 533 3.46 -1.82 33.54
N TRP A 534 2.74 -1.84 34.66
CA TRP A 534 3.32 -1.95 35.99
C TRP A 534 3.18 -3.37 36.51
N THR A 535 4.29 -3.92 37.01
CA THR A 535 4.33 -5.26 37.60
C THR A 535 4.73 -5.21 39.07
N SER A 536 4.06 -5.99 39.90
CA SER A 536 4.41 -6.23 41.30
C SER A 536 4.50 -7.75 41.54
N ASN A 537 5.62 -8.22 42.09
CA ASN A 537 5.89 -9.65 42.32
C ASN A 537 5.71 -10.53 41.07
N GLY A 538 6.08 -10.01 39.89
CA GLY A 538 5.96 -10.72 38.61
C GLY A 538 4.54 -10.81 38.06
N ARG A 539 3.55 -10.17 38.69
CA ARG A 539 2.18 -10.04 38.17
C ARG A 539 1.89 -8.60 37.78
N ILE A 540 1.07 -8.41 36.75
CA ILE A 540 0.62 -7.08 36.33
C ILE A 540 -0.28 -6.52 37.43
N SER A 541 0.11 -5.38 38.01
CA SER A 541 -0.67 -4.69 39.03
C SER A 541 -1.55 -3.61 38.43
N ARG A 542 -1.08 -2.95 37.36
CA ARG A 542 -1.78 -1.84 36.69
C ARG A 542 -1.27 -1.67 35.25
N VAL A 543 -2.15 -1.20 34.37
CA VAL A 543 -1.79 -0.73 33.03
C VAL A 543 -2.29 0.70 32.88
N ASP A 544 -1.41 1.60 32.46
CA ASP A 544 -1.75 2.97 32.07
C ASP A 544 -1.71 3.07 30.55
N ALA A 545 -2.87 3.30 29.94
CA ALA A 545 -3.04 3.25 28.49
C ALA A 545 -4.02 4.33 28.04
N ALA A 546 -3.76 4.93 26.89
CA ALA A 546 -4.72 5.80 26.24
C ALA A 546 -5.94 4.98 25.77
N PRO A 547 -7.18 5.50 25.90
CA PRO A 547 -8.36 4.81 25.38
C PRO A 547 -8.21 4.48 23.88
N GLY A 548 -8.52 3.24 23.49
CA GLY A 548 -8.48 2.80 22.10
C GLY A 548 -7.17 2.11 21.67
N VAL A 549 -6.12 2.10 22.51
CA VAL A 549 -4.86 1.40 22.22
C VAL A 549 -4.98 -0.13 22.40
N GLU A 550 -6.07 -0.62 22.98
CA GLU A 550 -6.29 -2.04 23.25
C GLU A 550 -6.17 -2.90 21.99
N ILE A 551 -5.46 -4.02 22.09
CA ILE A 551 -5.43 -5.04 21.06
C ILE A 551 -6.83 -5.62 20.87
N GLN A 552 -7.23 -5.72 19.62
CA GLN A 552 -8.55 -6.19 19.21
C GLN A 552 -8.56 -7.72 19.08
N THR A 553 -9.70 -8.32 19.41
CA THR A 553 -10.04 -9.69 19.01
C THR A 553 -10.25 -9.77 17.49
N PRO A 554 -10.16 -10.96 16.87
CA PRO A 554 -10.45 -11.13 15.45
C PRO A 554 -11.84 -10.58 15.06
N TYR A 555 -12.87 -10.89 15.86
CA TYR A 555 -14.24 -10.43 15.61
C TYR A 555 -14.39 -8.91 15.76
N GLU A 556 -13.68 -8.28 16.70
CA GLU A 556 -13.67 -6.82 16.83
C GLU A 556 -13.04 -6.14 15.60
N THR A 557 -11.90 -6.66 15.12
CA THR A 557 -11.21 -6.13 13.93
C THR A 557 -12.13 -6.19 12.71
N ILE A 558 -12.80 -7.34 12.48
CA ILE A 558 -13.76 -7.51 11.39
C ILE A 558 -14.93 -6.52 11.52
N ARG A 559 -15.54 -6.44 12.72
CA ARG A 559 -16.72 -5.58 12.95
C ARG A 559 -16.39 -4.10 12.78
N ARG A 560 -15.20 -3.68 13.18
CA ARG A 560 -14.75 -2.29 13.04
C ARG A 560 -14.30 -1.97 11.62
N GLY A 561 -13.91 -2.97 10.83
CA GLY A 561 -13.33 -2.77 9.51
C GLY A 561 -11.99 -2.03 9.56
N ALA A 562 -11.33 -1.98 10.72
CA ALA A 562 -10.07 -1.26 10.89
C ALA A 562 -9.23 -1.76 12.08
N GLY A 563 -7.91 -1.73 11.94
CA GLY A 563 -6.97 -2.14 12.98
C GLY A 563 -5.53 -1.71 12.72
N VAL A 564 -4.62 -1.98 13.66
CA VAL A 564 -3.17 -1.78 13.50
C VAL A 564 -2.46 -3.12 13.29
N CYS A 565 -1.14 -3.11 13.03
CA CYS A 565 -0.37 -4.32 12.69
C CYS A 565 -0.62 -5.52 13.62
N ARG A 566 -0.72 -5.32 14.94
CA ARG A 566 -1.04 -6.39 15.91
C ARG A 566 -2.46 -6.94 15.76
N ASP A 567 -3.44 -6.09 15.45
CA ASP A 567 -4.83 -6.49 15.23
C ASP A 567 -4.96 -7.31 13.93
N TYR A 568 -4.25 -6.89 12.87
CA TYR A 568 -4.14 -7.66 11.63
C TYR A 568 -3.47 -9.01 11.89
N ALA A 569 -2.34 -9.03 12.61
CA ALA A 569 -1.61 -10.27 12.87
C ALA A 569 -2.48 -11.30 13.62
N ILE A 570 -3.25 -10.86 14.62
CA ILE A 570 -4.17 -11.71 15.36
C ILE A 570 -5.32 -12.21 14.47
N LEU A 571 -5.93 -11.33 13.67
CA LEU A 571 -6.99 -11.72 12.75
C LEU A 571 -6.51 -12.72 11.69
N THR A 572 -5.36 -12.46 11.06
CA THR A 572 -4.78 -13.37 10.05
C THR A 572 -4.45 -14.73 10.66
N ALA A 573 -3.84 -14.76 11.85
CA ALA A 573 -3.55 -16.02 12.54
C ALA A 573 -4.84 -16.78 12.89
N ALA A 574 -5.86 -16.07 13.38
CA ALA A 574 -7.16 -16.65 13.72
C ALA A 574 -7.85 -17.28 12.49
N LEU A 575 -7.87 -16.57 11.36
CA LEU A 575 -8.44 -17.07 10.11
C LEU A 575 -7.76 -18.36 9.66
N LEU A 576 -6.43 -18.39 9.63
CA LEU A 576 -5.67 -19.58 9.22
C LEU A 576 -5.86 -20.77 10.19
N LEU A 577 -5.86 -20.53 11.50
CA LEU A 577 -6.13 -21.57 12.50
C LEU A 577 -7.53 -22.14 12.37
N GLU A 578 -8.52 -21.28 12.09
CA GLU A 578 -9.91 -21.69 11.91
C GLU A 578 -10.14 -22.43 10.58
N MET A 579 -9.32 -22.15 9.57
CA MET A 579 -9.23 -22.97 8.35
C MET A 579 -8.55 -24.33 8.55
N ASN A 580 -8.14 -24.66 9.79
CA ASN A 580 -7.36 -25.85 10.17
C ASN A 580 -5.91 -25.87 9.66
N TYR A 581 -5.30 -24.70 9.44
CA TYR A 581 -3.85 -24.61 9.24
C TYR A 581 -3.16 -24.45 10.59
N SER A 582 -2.32 -25.42 10.94
CA SER A 582 -1.59 -25.43 12.20
C SER A 582 -0.28 -26.23 12.05
N PRO A 583 0.87 -25.71 12.51
CA PRO A 583 1.06 -24.43 13.17
C PRO A 583 0.98 -23.22 12.21
N VAL A 584 0.67 -22.05 12.77
CA VAL A 584 0.90 -20.73 12.15
C VAL A 584 1.92 -19.95 12.97
N TYR A 585 2.61 -18.99 12.37
CA TYR A 585 3.66 -18.24 13.05
C TYR A 585 3.31 -16.77 13.11
N VAL A 586 3.66 -16.08 14.20
CA VAL A 586 3.49 -14.64 14.34
C VAL A 586 4.82 -14.03 14.73
N PHE A 587 5.21 -12.99 14.00
CA PHE A 587 6.48 -12.30 14.17
C PHE A 587 6.22 -10.96 14.86
N SER A 588 6.88 -10.73 15.98
CA SER A 588 6.96 -9.40 16.61
C SER A 588 8.30 -8.79 16.22
N ILE A 589 8.28 -7.78 15.36
CA ILE A 589 9.45 -7.22 14.69
C ILE A 589 9.85 -5.92 15.37
N GLU A 590 11.13 -5.80 15.67
CA GLU A 590 11.75 -4.57 16.17
C GLU A 590 12.62 -3.95 15.09
N PHE A 591 12.65 -2.61 15.03
CA PHE A 591 13.46 -1.88 14.06
C PHE A 591 14.62 -1.16 14.74
N GLU A 592 15.75 -1.07 14.04
CA GLU A 592 16.94 -0.36 14.52
C GLU A 592 16.69 1.16 14.60
N ASN A 593 15.86 1.68 13.69
CA ASN A 593 15.68 3.10 13.47
C ASN A 593 14.26 3.60 13.75
N SER A 594 13.42 2.78 14.38
CA SER A 594 12.08 3.17 14.83
C SER A 594 11.78 2.54 16.20
N PRO A 595 11.28 3.31 17.18
CA PRO A 595 10.82 2.77 18.45
C PRO A 595 9.46 2.05 18.33
N ILE A 596 8.75 2.26 17.23
CA ILE A 596 7.48 1.59 16.94
C ILE A 596 7.81 0.32 16.17
N GLY A 597 7.61 -0.84 16.81
CA GLY A 597 7.76 -2.15 16.18
C GLY A 597 6.61 -2.49 15.23
N HIS A 598 6.67 -3.69 14.65
CA HIS A 598 5.67 -4.22 13.73
C HIS A 598 5.25 -5.63 14.12
N ALA A 599 4.11 -6.08 13.61
CA ALA A 599 3.66 -7.46 13.79
C ALA A 599 3.08 -7.98 12.48
N ALA A 600 3.50 -9.19 12.09
CA ALA A 600 3.04 -9.86 10.88
C ALA A 600 2.87 -11.36 11.14
N VAL A 601 2.03 -12.01 10.34
CA VAL A 601 1.90 -13.48 10.36
C VAL A 601 2.89 -14.07 9.38
N ALA A 602 3.36 -15.27 9.68
CA ALA A 602 4.09 -16.09 8.73
C ALA A 602 3.51 -17.49 8.66
N ILE A 603 3.60 -18.10 7.48
CA ILE A 603 3.33 -19.52 7.27
C ILE A 603 4.62 -20.21 6.85
N LYS A 604 4.70 -21.52 7.08
CA LYS A 604 5.89 -22.31 6.77
C LYS A 604 5.60 -23.32 5.69
N ILE A 605 6.25 -23.17 4.54
CA ILE A 605 6.11 -24.09 3.40
C ILE A 605 7.51 -24.61 3.07
N ASN A 606 7.67 -25.94 3.01
CA ASN A 606 8.95 -26.60 2.73
C ASN A 606 10.12 -26.14 3.64
N GLY A 607 9.82 -25.75 4.89
CA GLY A 607 10.82 -25.30 5.86
C GLY A 607 11.13 -23.80 5.82
N GLU A 608 10.58 -23.06 4.85
CA GLU A 608 10.80 -21.63 4.67
C GLU A 608 9.61 -20.81 5.17
N TYR A 609 9.88 -19.62 5.71
CA TYR A 609 8.85 -18.71 6.18
C TYR A 609 8.42 -17.76 5.07
N PHE A 610 7.11 -17.57 4.97
CA PHE A 610 6.47 -16.62 4.07
C PHE A 610 5.59 -15.67 4.88
N ILE A 611 5.85 -14.39 4.75
CA ILE A 611 5.23 -13.31 5.52
C ILE A 611 3.90 -12.89 4.87
N LEU A 612 2.87 -12.81 5.71
CA LEU A 612 1.52 -12.36 5.39
C LEU A 612 1.29 -11.03 6.12
N ASP A 613 1.56 -9.92 5.44
CA ASP A 613 1.50 -8.57 6.03
C ASP A 613 0.45 -7.69 5.35
N GLN A 614 -0.80 -7.87 5.79
CA GLN A 614 -1.97 -7.02 5.52
C GLN A 614 -2.46 -6.97 4.05
N HIS A 615 -1.57 -7.06 3.07
CA HIS A 615 -1.83 -6.90 1.65
C HIS A 615 -1.05 -7.96 0.85
N PRO A 616 -1.55 -8.41 -0.31
CA PRO A 616 -0.74 -9.14 -1.27
C PRO A 616 0.40 -8.24 -1.81
N PRO A 617 1.53 -8.82 -2.23
CA PRO A 617 1.79 -10.26 -2.33
C PRO A 617 2.31 -10.88 -1.02
N VAL A 618 2.25 -12.21 -0.96
CA VAL A 618 3.00 -12.99 0.05
C VAL A 618 4.49 -12.89 -0.26
N MET A 619 5.32 -12.62 0.76
CA MET A 619 6.76 -12.39 0.59
C MET A 619 7.59 -13.42 1.36
N ASP A 620 8.73 -13.85 0.81
CA ASP A 620 9.75 -14.52 1.63
C ASP A 620 10.47 -13.50 2.53
N LEU A 621 11.36 -13.98 3.40
CA LEU A 621 11.98 -13.13 4.42
C LEU A 621 12.92 -12.07 3.81
N GLY A 622 13.67 -12.41 2.76
CA GLY A 622 14.61 -11.51 2.12
C GLY A 622 13.89 -10.40 1.38
N THR A 623 12.88 -10.78 0.61
CA THR A 623 11.98 -9.85 -0.08
C THR A 623 11.28 -8.93 0.93
N TYR A 624 10.77 -9.47 2.04
CA TYR A 624 10.09 -8.69 3.07
C TYR A 624 11.02 -7.67 3.77
N TYR A 625 12.28 -8.04 4.00
CA TYR A 625 13.29 -7.10 4.50
C TYR A 625 13.52 -5.96 3.51
N THR A 626 13.65 -6.29 2.22
CA THR A 626 13.87 -5.30 1.15
C THR A 626 12.68 -4.35 1.01
N ASP A 627 11.44 -4.85 1.11
CA ASP A 627 10.24 -4.03 1.10
C ASP A 627 10.27 -2.95 2.19
N LEU A 628 10.56 -3.36 3.43
CA LEU A 628 10.62 -2.46 4.58
C LEU A 628 11.81 -1.48 4.53
N ALA A 629 12.99 -1.95 4.11
CA ALA A 629 14.23 -1.18 4.15
C ALA A 629 14.43 -0.27 2.93
N VAL A 630 13.84 -0.62 1.78
CA VAL A 630 14.09 0.03 0.48
C VAL A 630 12.79 0.58 -0.11
N TYR A 631 11.81 -0.26 -0.39
CA TYR A 631 10.65 0.11 -1.22
C TYR A 631 9.68 1.06 -0.51
N ARG A 632 9.50 0.92 0.81
CA ARG A 632 8.69 1.87 1.61
C ARG A 632 9.22 3.30 1.59
N GLN A 633 10.49 3.53 1.24
CA GLN A 633 11.00 4.90 1.10
C GLN A 633 10.36 5.61 -0.07
N GLU A 634 10.10 4.87 -1.15
CA GLU A 634 9.55 5.39 -2.39
C GLU A 634 8.05 5.62 -2.26
N THR A 635 7.35 4.68 -1.61
CA THR A 635 5.89 4.72 -1.46
C THR A 635 5.42 5.56 -0.26
N LEU A 636 6.06 5.41 0.90
CA LEU A 636 5.63 6.05 2.17
C LEU A 636 6.59 7.13 2.66
N GLY A 637 7.82 7.18 2.13
CA GLY A 637 8.84 8.11 2.60
C GLY A 637 9.61 7.62 3.83
N GLU A 638 9.51 6.33 4.15
CA GLU A 638 10.06 5.72 5.37
C GLU A 638 10.98 4.56 5.03
N ARG A 639 12.05 4.38 5.80
CA ARG A 639 12.89 3.17 5.78
C ARG A 639 12.84 2.54 7.15
N LEU A 640 12.61 1.23 7.21
CA LEU A 640 12.59 0.48 8.45
C LEU A 640 13.59 -0.66 8.35
N PHE A 641 14.65 -0.60 9.14
CA PHE A 641 15.66 -1.65 9.20
C PHE A 641 15.30 -2.61 10.32
N ILE A 642 14.94 -3.85 9.97
CA ILE A 642 14.69 -4.90 10.98
C ILE A 642 15.96 -5.06 11.82
N SER A 643 15.83 -4.96 13.13
CA SER A 643 16.86 -5.36 14.08
C SER A 643 16.75 -6.85 14.35
N ASN A 644 15.57 -7.28 14.81
CA ASN A 644 15.25 -8.65 15.12
C ASN A 644 13.73 -8.89 15.03
N ALA A 645 13.33 -10.15 15.02
CA ALA A 645 11.94 -10.56 15.13
C ALA A 645 11.80 -11.74 16.09
N THR A 646 11.01 -11.57 17.15
CA THR A 646 10.60 -12.68 18.02
C THR A 646 9.53 -13.52 17.31
N VAL A 647 9.75 -14.82 17.24
CA VAL A 647 8.88 -15.76 16.52
C VAL A 647 8.04 -16.56 17.51
N TYR A 648 6.72 -16.42 17.38
CA TYR A 648 5.74 -17.22 18.09
C TYR A 648 5.17 -18.29 17.17
N GLU A 649 5.30 -19.56 17.54
CA GLU A 649 4.58 -20.68 16.94
C GLU A 649 3.23 -20.85 17.64
N ILE A 650 2.15 -20.88 16.86
CA ILE A 650 0.78 -20.98 17.34
C ILE A 650 0.18 -22.27 16.77
N SER A 651 -0.07 -23.22 17.65
CA SER A 651 -0.69 -24.50 17.33
C SER A 651 -2.11 -24.58 17.87
N ARG A 652 -3.02 -25.31 17.22
CA ARG A 652 -4.38 -25.54 17.72
C ARG A 652 -4.43 -26.82 18.58
N ASP A 653 -5.04 -26.75 19.76
CA ASP A 653 -5.38 -27.90 20.59
C ASP A 653 -6.90 -27.95 20.85
N LYS A 654 -7.35 -28.85 21.75
CA LYS A 654 -8.78 -29.03 22.07
C LYS A 654 -9.40 -27.86 22.84
N ASN A 655 -8.59 -26.98 23.43
CA ASN A 655 -9.01 -25.87 24.27
C ASN A 655 -8.76 -24.50 23.61
N GLY A 656 -8.05 -24.45 22.47
CA GLY A 656 -7.78 -23.24 21.70
C GLY A 656 -6.36 -23.22 21.13
N ALA A 657 -5.79 -22.03 21.00
CA ALA A 657 -4.42 -21.85 20.52
C ALA A 657 -3.36 -22.02 21.65
N ILE A 658 -2.37 -22.88 21.42
CA ILE A 658 -1.12 -22.97 22.17
C ILE A 658 -0.11 -22.03 21.52
N VAL A 659 0.36 -21.03 22.26
CA VAL A 659 1.39 -20.07 21.82
C VAL A 659 2.73 -20.42 22.45
N ARG A 660 3.76 -20.64 21.63
CA ARG A 660 5.14 -20.90 22.05
C ARG A 660 6.09 -19.91 21.39
N GLU A 661 6.92 -19.26 22.17
CA GLU A 661 8.06 -18.52 21.62
C GLU A 661 9.15 -19.53 21.23
N ILE A 662 9.52 -19.56 19.95
CA ILE A 662 10.44 -20.58 19.41
C ILE A 662 11.82 -20.04 19.07
N GLY A 663 12.01 -18.72 19.07
CA GLY A 663 13.31 -18.09 18.84
C GLY A 663 13.20 -16.66 18.37
N ILE A 664 14.37 -16.10 18.03
CA ILE A 664 14.52 -14.76 17.50
C ILE A 664 15.26 -14.88 16.16
N LEU A 665 14.76 -14.21 15.14
CA LEU A 665 15.45 -14.04 13.85
C LEU A 665 16.13 -12.68 13.83
N SER A 666 17.40 -12.65 13.42
CA SER A 666 18.17 -11.43 13.21
C SER A 666 17.90 -10.83 11.84
N ALA A 667 18.28 -9.56 11.63
CA ALA A 667 18.26 -8.92 10.31
C ALA A 667 18.97 -9.75 9.21
N GLU A 668 20.03 -10.47 9.58
CA GLU A 668 20.81 -11.29 8.65
C GLU A 668 20.06 -12.57 8.26
N ASP A 669 19.30 -13.16 9.18
CA ASP A 669 18.45 -14.33 8.89
C ASP A 669 17.36 -13.99 7.86
N PHE A 670 16.89 -12.74 7.83
CA PHE A 670 15.97 -12.27 6.79
C PHE A 670 16.69 -12.16 5.44
N LYS A 671 17.81 -11.43 5.39
CA LYS A 671 18.55 -11.14 4.15
C LYS A 671 19.04 -12.38 3.41
N GLN A 672 19.30 -13.48 4.10
CA GLN A 672 19.85 -14.70 3.49
C GLN A 672 18.80 -15.54 2.75
N LYS A 673 17.51 -15.24 2.90
CA LYS A 673 16.41 -16.07 2.40
C LYS A 673 15.56 -15.30 1.40
N ASP A 674 16.16 -14.98 0.26
CA ASP A 674 15.55 -14.22 -0.82
C ASP A 674 15.53 -15.06 -2.11
N HIS A 675 14.38 -15.18 -2.76
CA HIS A 675 14.31 -15.82 -4.07
C HIS A 675 14.90 -14.91 -5.15
N VAL A 676 15.88 -15.41 -5.90
CA VAL A 676 16.47 -14.65 -7.00
C VAL A 676 15.66 -14.87 -8.27
N PHE A 677 14.95 -13.83 -8.71
CA PHE A 677 14.14 -13.85 -9.93
C PHE A 677 14.95 -14.27 -11.17
N SER A 678 14.49 -15.33 -11.86
CA SER A 678 15.21 -15.93 -12.98
C SER A 678 14.51 -15.71 -14.32
N PRO A 679 15.23 -15.84 -15.46
CA PRO A 679 14.60 -15.87 -16.78
C PRO A 679 13.54 -16.96 -16.94
N THR A 680 13.68 -18.09 -16.22
CA THR A 680 12.70 -19.18 -16.21
C THR A 680 11.39 -18.72 -15.59
N ASP A 681 11.46 -17.95 -14.50
CA ASP A 681 10.27 -17.37 -13.84
C ASP A 681 9.53 -16.42 -14.77
N LEU A 682 10.26 -15.54 -15.45
CA LEU A 682 9.68 -14.61 -16.43
C LEU A 682 8.94 -15.35 -17.57
N ILE A 683 9.54 -16.42 -18.11
CA ILE A 683 8.93 -17.25 -19.14
C ILE A 683 7.68 -17.94 -18.61
N ARG A 684 7.74 -18.47 -17.39
CA ARG A 684 6.62 -19.15 -16.74
C ARG A 684 5.44 -18.20 -16.52
N ILE A 685 5.68 -17.03 -15.93
CA ILE A 685 4.65 -15.99 -15.71
C ILE A 685 3.99 -15.60 -17.05
N SER A 686 4.80 -15.33 -18.08
CA SER A 686 4.30 -14.96 -19.41
C SER A 686 3.43 -16.07 -20.06
N THR A 687 3.84 -17.33 -19.86
CA THR A 687 3.12 -18.50 -20.39
C THR A 687 1.80 -18.69 -19.66
N ASP A 688 1.80 -18.61 -18.33
CA ASP A 688 0.61 -18.88 -17.52
C ASP A 688 -0.40 -17.73 -17.60
N LEU A 689 0.05 -16.46 -17.66
CA LEU A 689 -0.84 -15.33 -17.97
C LEU A 689 -1.57 -15.50 -19.31
N ARG A 690 -0.88 -16.02 -20.32
CA ARG A 690 -1.48 -16.27 -21.65
C ARG A 690 -2.52 -17.37 -21.58
N LYS A 691 -2.17 -18.47 -20.91
CA LYS A 691 -3.07 -19.61 -20.72
C LYS A 691 -4.34 -19.20 -19.99
N ILE A 692 -4.22 -18.47 -18.87
CA ILE A 692 -5.39 -18.02 -18.10
C ILE A 692 -6.25 -17.04 -18.92
N LEU A 693 -5.65 -16.18 -19.76
CA LEU A 693 -6.42 -15.34 -20.68
C LEU A 693 -7.20 -16.16 -21.71
N GLU A 694 -6.63 -17.22 -22.29
CA GLU A 694 -7.34 -18.14 -23.19
C GLU A 694 -8.50 -18.85 -22.49
N ASP A 695 -8.25 -19.32 -21.27
CA ASP A 695 -9.26 -20.04 -20.48
C ASP A 695 -10.43 -19.12 -20.08
N ARG A 696 -10.14 -17.87 -19.66
CA ARG A 696 -11.17 -16.89 -19.24
C ARG A 696 -11.90 -16.24 -20.42
N TYR A 697 -11.28 -16.16 -21.60
CA TYR A 697 -11.85 -15.56 -22.80
C TYR A 697 -11.75 -16.50 -24.01
N PRO A 698 -12.63 -17.51 -24.13
CA PRO A 698 -12.50 -18.55 -25.16
C PRO A 698 -12.57 -18.07 -26.62
N HIS A 699 -13.05 -16.84 -26.86
CA HIS A 699 -13.07 -16.23 -28.20
C HIS A 699 -11.74 -15.57 -28.59
N LEU A 700 -10.84 -15.35 -27.63
CA LEU A 700 -9.49 -14.85 -27.85
C LEU A 700 -8.54 -16.01 -28.18
N ILE A 701 -7.77 -15.84 -29.24
CA ILE A 701 -6.75 -16.82 -29.66
C ILE A 701 -5.38 -16.15 -29.61
N SER A 702 -4.42 -16.76 -28.90
CA SER A 702 -3.05 -16.25 -28.88
C SER A 702 -2.44 -16.25 -30.30
N ASP A 703 -1.85 -15.13 -30.71
CA ASP A 703 -1.34 -14.93 -32.05
C ASP A 703 0.03 -14.25 -32.06
N LYS A 704 1.08 -15.03 -32.33
CA LYS A 704 2.46 -14.54 -32.37
C LYS A 704 2.73 -13.46 -33.43
N ASN A 705 1.86 -13.30 -34.43
CA ASN A 705 2.07 -12.29 -35.47
C ASN A 705 1.90 -10.86 -34.94
N ILE A 706 1.18 -10.72 -33.82
CA ILE A 706 0.96 -9.45 -33.12
C ILE A 706 1.82 -9.33 -31.86
N ALA A 707 2.86 -10.16 -31.71
CA ALA A 707 3.71 -10.17 -30.51
C ALA A 707 4.43 -8.85 -30.24
N ASN A 708 4.80 -8.14 -31.30
CA ASN A 708 5.57 -6.88 -31.25
C ASN A 708 4.76 -5.73 -31.89
N LEU A 709 3.45 -5.63 -31.63
CA LEU A 709 2.66 -4.51 -32.18
C LEU A 709 3.18 -3.16 -31.72
N GLU A 710 3.80 -3.10 -30.54
CA GLU A 710 4.38 -1.91 -29.95
C GLU A 710 5.56 -1.32 -30.73
N GLU A 711 6.21 -2.14 -31.56
CA GLU A 711 7.37 -1.74 -32.38
C GLU A 711 6.96 -1.37 -33.82
N LYS A 712 5.71 -1.62 -34.19
CA LYS A 712 5.23 -1.48 -35.57
C LYS A 712 4.40 -0.20 -35.74
N SER A 713 4.57 0.47 -36.87
CA SER A 713 3.74 1.62 -37.26
C SER A 713 2.42 1.23 -37.92
N TYR A 714 2.24 -0.04 -38.28
CA TYR A 714 1.05 -0.59 -38.94
C TYR A 714 0.73 -2.00 -38.44
N LEU A 715 -0.55 -2.37 -38.51
CA LEU A 715 -0.99 -3.74 -38.23
C LEU A 715 -0.42 -4.71 -39.27
N PRO A 716 -0.04 -5.95 -38.88
CA PRO A 716 0.34 -6.97 -39.85
C PRO A 716 -0.77 -7.20 -40.89
N PRO A 717 -0.45 -7.71 -42.09
CA PRO A 717 -1.46 -8.07 -43.07
C PRO A 717 -2.48 -9.06 -42.49
N GLY A 718 -3.77 -8.81 -42.78
CA GLY A 718 -4.88 -9.65 -42.33
C GLY A 718 -5.52 -9.24 -41.00
N TYR A 719 -5.11 -8.13 -40.39
CA TYR A 719 -5.77 -7.58 -39.20
C TYR A 719 -6.44 -6.24 -39.55
N SER A 720 -7.64 -6.01 -39.02
CA SER A 720 -8.48 -4.84 -39.32
C SER A 720 -8.44 -3.76 -38.23
N ASP A 721 -8.11 -4.13 -37.00
CA ASP A 721 -8.04 -3.24 -35.84
C ASP A 721 -7.04 -3.82 -34.81
N GLY A 722 -6.47 -2.97 -33.95
CA GLY A 722 -5.58 -3.42 -32.90
C GLY A 722 -5.40 -2.40 -31.78
N ARG A 723 -5.02 -2.91 -30.61
CA ARG A 723 -4.87 -2.15 -29.36
C ARG A 723 -3.69 -2.68 -28.58
N ILE A 724 -3.01 -1.78 -27.86
CA ILE A 724 -1.87 -2.10 -27.00
C ILE A 724 -2.16 -1.55 -25.62
N TRP A 725 -2.07 -2.41 -24.61
CA TRP A 725 -2.12 -2.05 -23.20
C TRP A 725 -0.76 -2.31 -22.57
N ARG A 726 -0.25 -1.36 -21.78
CA ARG A 726 1.04 -1.47 -21.08
C ARG A 726 0.84 -1.19 -19.61
N LEU A 727 1.25 -2.13 -18.77
CA LEU A 727 1.22 -2.00 -17.34
C LEU A 727 2.63 -2.18 -16.78
N ASN A 728 2.96 -1.38 -15.79
CA ASN A 728 4.19 -1.48 -15.03
C ASN A 728 3.86 -1.94 -13.61
N PHE A 729 4.56 -2.95 -13.14
CA PHE A 729 4.44 -3.51 -11.81
C PHE A 729 5.78 -3.30 -11.07
N PRO A 730 5.94 -2.17 -10.36
CA PRO A 730 7.17 -1.86 -9.64
C PRO A 730 7.50 -2.93 -8.59
N HIS A 731 8.76 -3.36 -8.54
CA HIS A 731 9.28 -4.34 -7.56
C HIS A 731 8.71 -5.77 -7.66
N TYR A 732 7.83 -6.07 -8.63
CA TYR A 732 7.18 -7.39 -8.74
C TYR A 732 8.13 -8.51 -9.15
N ALA A 733 9.33 -8.21 -9.66
CA ALA A 733 10.30 -9.27 -9.89
C ALA A 733 10.85 -9.80 -8.56
N ASP A 734 11.09 -8.90 -7.60
CA ASP A 734 11.56 -9.25 -6.27
C ASP A 734 10.42 -9.86 -5.43
N TYR A 735 9.20 -9.33 -5.54
CA TYR A 735 8.05 -9.90 -4.84
C TYR A 735 7.64 -11.30 -5.31
N TYR A 736 8.11 -11.73 -6.47
CA TYR A 736 7.74 -13.03 -7.01
C TYR A 736 8.49 -14.15 -6.29
N ASN A 737 7.74 -15.13 -5.81
CA ASN A 737 8.29 -16.40 -5.34
C ASN A 737 7.57 -17.59 -6.02
N PRO A 738 8.30 -18.58 -6.55
CA PRO A 738 7.69 -19.71 -7.28
C PRO A 738 6.73 -20.57 -6.45
N VAL A 739 6.80 -20.49 -5.11
CA VAL A 739 5.85 -21.16 -4.21
C VAL A 739 4.42 -20.63 -4.36
N PHE A 740 4.26 -19.34 -4.68
CA PHE A 740 2.97 -18.66 -4.86
C PHE A 740 2.70 -18.32 -6.33
N HIS A 741 3.33 -19.06 -7.26
CA HIS A 741 3.29 -18.73 -8.69
C HIS A 741 1.87 -18.54 -9.22
N GLU A 742 0.97 -19.46 -8.91
CA GLU A 742 -0.41 -19.45 -9.42
C GLU A 742 -1.15 -18.20 -8.92
N GLN A 743 -1.13 -17.96 -7.60
CA GLN A 743 -1.79 -16.81 -6.99
C GLN A 743 -1.20 -15.48 -7.51
N PHE A 744 0.12 -15.40 -7.64
CA PHE A 744 0.81 -14.21 -8.15
C PHE A 744 0.40 -13.88 -9.60
N VAL A 745 0.34 -14.89 -10.48
CA VAL A 745 -0.06 -14.73 -11.88
C VAL A 745 -1.53 -14.33 -11.98
N GLU A 746 -2.42 -14.94 -11.18
CA GLU A 746 -3.83 -14.57 -11.16
C GLU A 746 -4.04 -13.13 -10.69
N TYR A 747 -3.32 -12.71 -9.65
CA TYR A 747 -3.33 -11.35 -9.13
C TYR A 747 -2.85 -10.33 -10.18
N MET A 748 -1.76 -10.62 -10.90
CA MET A 748 -1.31 -9.79 -12.03
C MET A 748 -2.38 -9.68 -13.12
N LEU A 749 -3.07 -10.79 -13.44
CA LEU A 749 -4.15 -10.77 -14.42
C LEU A 749 -5.36 -9.96 -13.95
N MET A 750 -5.72 -10.05 -12.66
CA MET A 750 -6.77 -9.23 -12.07
C MET A 750 -6.43 -7.75 -12.17
N ALA A 751 -5.20 -7.35 -11.79
CA ALA A 751 -4.72 -5.99 -11.96
C ALA A 751 -4.77 -5.52 -13.42
N LEU A 752 -4.38 -6.38 -14.37
CA LEU A 752 -4.47 -6.11 -15.82
C LEU A 752 -5.91 -5.91 -16.30
N THR A 753 -6.83 -6.71 -15.77
CA THR A 753 -8.22 -6.74 -16.23
C THR A 753 -9.16 -5.89 -15.40
N ASN A 754 -8.69 -5.20 -14.36
CA ASN A 754 -9.55 -4.36 -13.52
C ASN A 754 -10.02 -3.09 -14.24
N ASP A 755 -9.27 -2.62 -15.25
CA ASP A 755 -9.67 -1.48 -16.09
C ASP A 755 -10.82 -1.85 -17.05
N GLU A 756 -11.93 -1.11 -16.97
CA GLU A 756 -13.13 -1.34 -17.80
C GLU A 756 -12.88 -1.21 -19.31
N ASN A 757 -11.91 -0.39 -19.73
CA ASN A 757 -11.52 -0.29 -21.14
C ASN A 757 -10.79 -1.55 -21.59
N VAL A 758 -9.91 -2.12 -20.74
CA VAL A 758 -9.25 -3.40 -21.02
C VAL A 758 -10.31 -4.50 -21.14
N LYS A 759 -11.27 -4.59 -20.20
CA LYS A 759 -12.39 -5.54 -20.27
C LYS A 759 -13.21 -5.38 -21.55
N SER A 760 -13.52 -4.14 -21.93
CA SER A 760 -14.26 -3.83 -23.16
C SER A 760 -13.49 -4.28 -24.41
N ASP A 761 -12.19 -4.01 -24.47
CA ASP A 761 -11.35 -4.41 -25.59
C ASP A 761 -11.18 -5.94 -25.67
N LEU A 762 -11.00 -6.62 -24.54
CA LEU A 762 -10.95 -8.09 -24.47
C LEU A 762 -12.21 -8.74 -25.08
N LYS A 763 -13.39 -8.11 -24.95
CA LYS A 763 -14.65 -8.57 -25.58
C LYS A 763 -14.74 -8.26 -27.08
N LYS A 764 -14.07 -7.20 -27.55
CA LYS A 764 -14.15 -6.70 -28.93
C LYS A 764 -13.20 -7.40 -29.88
N PHE A 765 -12.00 -7.73 -29.39
CA PHE A 765 -10.94 -8.35 -30.17
C PHE A 765 -11.06 -9.88 -30.17
N ASN A 766 -10.41 -10.55 -31.13
CA ASN A 766 -10.44 -12.02 -31.27
C ASN A 766 -9.03 -12.64 -31.31
N ARG A 767 -7.98 -11.81 -31.27
CA ARG A 767 -6.58 -12.22 -31.18
C ARG A 767 -5.90 -11.45 -30.07
N PHE A 768 -4.96 -12.11 -29.39
CA PHE A 768 -4.15 -11.43 -28.40
C PHE A 768 -2.71 -11.97 -28.37
N TRP A 769 -1.81 -11.21 -27.77
CA TRP A 769 -0.51 -11.68 -27.34
C TRP A 769 -0.12 -10.93 -26.07
N ILE A 770 0.40 -11.65 -25.09
CA ILE A 770 0.95 -11.06 -23.87
C ILE A 770 2.46 -11.28 -23.84
N LYS A 771 3.16 -10.20 -23.50
CA LYS A 771 4.61 -10.15 -23.33
C LYS A 771 4.89 -9.62 -21.94
N VAL A 772 5.73 -10.33 -21.19
CA VAL A 772 6.22 -9.91 -19.89
C VAL A 772 7.72 -9.67 -20.02
N GLU A 773 8.17 -8.49 -19.59
CA GLU A 773 9.56 -8.07 -19.60
C GLU A 773 9.97 -7.69 -18.19
N HIS A 774 11.24 -7.90 -17.87
CA HIS A 774 11.83 -7.53 -16.59
C HIS A 774 12.76 -6.33 -16.79
N GLU A 775 12.58 -5.27 -16.01
CA GLU A 775 13.47 -4.10 -15.99
C GLU A 775 13.81 -3.72 -14.55
N GLY A 776 15.02 -4.05 -14.11
CA GLY A 776 15.48 -3.74 -12.76
C GLY A 776 14.94 -4.73 -11.74
N ASP A 777 13.97 -4.31 -10.95
CA ASP A 777 13.16 -5.06 -9.98
C ASP A 777 11.68 -5.14 -10.44
N SER A 778 11.36 -4.52 -11.58
CA SER A 778 9.99 -4.27 -12.01
C SER A 778 9.60 -5.18 -13.17
N LEU A 779 8.33 -5.62 -13.19
CA LEU A 779 7.76 -6.36 -14.32
C LEU A 779 6.93 -5.43 -15.20
N LYS A 780 7.13 -5.51 -16.51
CA LYS A 780 6.36 -4.80 -17.53
C LYS A 780 5.53 -5.78 -18.31
N VAL A 781 4.22 -5.57 -18.33
CA VAL A 781 3.27 -6.40 -19.09
C VAL A 781 2.75 -5.60 -20.27
N THR A 782 2.95 -6.12 -21.48
CA THR A 782 2.36 -5.60 -22.71
C THR A 782 1.32 -6.59 -23.23
N LEU A 783 0.06 -6.15 -23.27
CA LEU A 783 -1.06 -6.89 -23.86
C LEU A 783 -1.40 -6.28 -25.22
N ASN A 784 -1.11 -7.04 -26.27
CA ASN A 784 -1.43 -6.73 -27.65
C ASN A 784 -2.75 -7.41 -28.01
N LEU A 785 -3.72 -6.66 -28.51
CA LEU A 785 -5.02 -7.15 -28.97
C LEU A 785 -5.19 -6.80 -30.45
N ALA A 786 -5.80 -7.70 -31.22
CA ALA A 786 -6.12 -7.43 -32.62
C ALA A 786 -7.40 -8.12 -33.08
N LYS A 787 -8.00 -7.56 -34.14
CA LYS A 787 -9.16 -8.11 -34.81
C LYS A 787 -8.73 -8.64 -36.16
N LYS A 788 -8.69 -9.96 -36.28
CA LYS A 788 -8.44 -10.67 -37.54
C LYS A 788 -9.74 -10.85 -38.30
#